data_AF-A0A8S9V862-F1
#
_entry.id   AF-A0A8S9V862-F1
#
_cell.length_a   1.000
_cell.length_b   1.000
_cell.length_c   1.000
_cell.angle_alpha   90.00
_cell.angle_beta   90.00
_cell.angle_gamma   90.00
#
_symmetry.space_group_name_H-M   'P 1'
#
loop_
_entity.id
_entity.type
_entity.pdbx_description
1 polymer ?
#
loop_
_entity_poly.entity_id
_entity_poly.type
_entity_poly.pdbx_seq_one_letter_code
_entity_poly.pdbx_strand_id
1 'polypeptide(L)'
;MLSGVGDAEHLRKIGVPVAHHLPAVGQNMEEHLGVYLHVACKKPVTLYHATPHFPRKMAWMGIQWLVSKTRMGTSSHIEAGGFFRSASGKRHPDLKWQFLPGASDEDRQLLRDGHAMMLHCTALRATSRGYIKLRSANPRDSPVIQPNYLATESDRVDMRNGVRLTREVLMQQALDEYRGEAISPIAGVQSDAEIDAWIRQNASTDYHPSSTNRMGLRVVDASIMPNNVSGNLNAPTIMLAEKAADIILGNPAPPKSNALYLRSHVTLRLVPNFLAVTCPLVNCQRHSIAPRVKGEETEDSSSVLVSGCSVKMATFTNIPTAQLAQGLAPIGLRQYQPLLSKLQRPDLVSAQGFIDGKWVEAHDGDHFTVTDPATEQEIACVASMGGKDTRVAIAAAAAAQHQWKKTTPPVRAKLLKDWAAVISTNAEDLAIIGSLECGKPLPEAKWEIEFAVGVIEFFSHEIVRSSGFLISPTQSSQKILVMKEPVGVCGIISPWNFPYAILGLSLGPALAAGCTTVVKPAGETPLSMLALAKLAEDVNFPPGVINVVTTPREKSEVVGEVLTSSPDVKKITFAGSTQVGRWMVRHSSETVKRLSLELGGNAPFIVFEDADLEEALDGLIRSKFSNTGQACIASNRIFIHSFIFAKFAKLVVKRVQTLKMGLPLEDGVVLGPLIGPSTVNKVAGLVEDAVKHGAKVLVGGKCSDLGKNFYEATVLTNVDDSMRIWNEEIFGPVIQLSSFSSEEEVVRKANDTTAGLAGYFYTQDVARIFRVASELECGMVGVNSELVTHVGAPFGGVKESGIGREGSTEGLEEYLESKMVCIGGL
;
A
#
# COMPACT_ATOMS: atom_id res chain seq x y z
N MET A 1 -2.78 20.54 -11.66
CA MET A 1 -4.04 20.22 -12.36
C MET A 1 -5.12 19.96 -11.32
N LEU A 2 -6.31 20.51 -11.51
CA LEU A 2 -7.45 20.28 -10.62
C LEU A 2 -8.05 18.91 -10.92
N SER A 3 -7.81 17.95 -10.04
CA SER A 3 -8.52 16.68 -10.03
C SER A 3 -9.89 16.91 -9.36
N GLY A 4 -10.97 16.49 -10.01
CA GLY A 4 -12.21 16.11 -9.31
C GLY A 4 -13.33 17.14 -9.15
N VAL A 5 -13.42 18.22 -9.94
CA VAL A 5 -14.57 19.16 -9.80
C VAL A 5 -15.36 19.27 -11.09
N GLY A 6 -16.45 18.51 -11.17
CA GLY A 6 -17.58 18.74 -12.07
C GLY A 6 -17.76 17.73 -13.20
N ASP A 7 -19.02 17.59 -13.60
CA ASP A 7 -19.44 16.84 -14.78
C ASP A 7 -18.73 17.39 -16.03
N ALA A 8 -18.06 16.53 -16.80
CA ALA A 8 -17.21 16.98 -17.90
C ALA A 8 -17.98 17.68 -19.01
N GLU A 9 -19.25 17.32 -19.22
CA GLU A 9 -20.11 18.00 -20.18
C GLU A 9 -20.45 19.42 -19.70
N HIS A 10 -20.78 19.56 -18.41
CA HIS A 10 -21.03 20.85 -17.77
C HIS A 10 -19.80 21.77 -17.80
N LEU A 11 -18.62 21.26 -17.42
CA LEU A 11 -17.38 22.05 -17.38
C LEU A 11 -16.97 22.58 -18.75
N ARG A 12 -17.09 21.74 -19.79
CA ARG A 12 -16.83 22.17 -21.18
C ARG A 12 -17.77 23.30 -21.61
N LYS A 13 -19.06 23.24 -21.22
CA LYS A 13 -20.05 24.29 -21.54
C LYS A 13 -19.71 25.65 -20.92
N ILE A 14 -19.09 25.66 -19.75
CA ILE A 14 -18.68 26.91 -19.07
C ILE A 14 -17.22 27.31 -19.33
N GLY A 15 -16.55 26.66 -20.29
CA GLY A 15 -15.19 27.02 -20.71
C GLY A 15 -14.08 26.56 -19.77
N VAL A 16 -14.33 25.59 -18.89
CA VAL A 16 -13.32 25.02 -17.99
C VAL A 16 -12.70 23.78 -18.63
N PRO A 17 -11.38 23.75 -18.88
CA PRO A 17 -10.72 22.60 -19.50
C PRO A 17 -10.74 21.38 -18.58
N VAL A 18 -11.19 20.25 -19.12
CA VAL A 18 -11.29 18.97 -18.38
C VAL A 18 -9.99 18.19 -18.55
N ALA A 19 -9.23 18.03 -17.46
CA ALA A 19 -7.98 17.26 -17.46
C ALA A 19 -8.23 15.74 -17.38
N HIS A 20 -9.25 15.31 -16.64
CA HIS A 20 -9.64 13.91 -16.48
C HIS A 20 -11.14 13.84 -16.12
N HIS A 21 -11.88 12.86 -16.65
CA HIS A 21 -13.30 12.67 -16.37
C HIS A 21 -13.54 11.33 -15.70
N LEU A 22 -14.20 11.35 -14.54
CA LEU A 22 -14.76 10.17 -13.90
C LEU A 22 -16.29 10.25 -13.90
N PRO A 23 -17.01 9.14 -14.12
CA PRO A 23 -18.47 9.12 -14.04
C PRO A 23 -18.97 9.63 -12.69
N ALA A 24 -20.07 10.39 -12.71
CA ALA A 24 -20.74 10.95 -11.54
C ALA A 24 -19.96 11.99 -10.70
N VAL A 25 -18.79 12.48 -11.13
CA VAL A 25 -18.11 13.60 -10.44
C VAL A 25 -18.96 14.87 -10.47
N GLY A 26 -19.17 15.49 -9.31
CA GLY A 26 -20.11 16.61 -9.14
C GLY A 26 -21.59 16.19 -9.12
N GLN A 27 -21.87 14.90 -9.23
CA GLN A 27 -23.17 14.27 -9.03
C GLN A 27 -23.08 13.37 -7.77
N ASN A 28 -24.22 12.96 -7.21
CA ASN A 28 -24.28 12.17 -5.97
C ASN A 28 -23.73 12.90 -4.74
N MET A 29 -24.08 14.18 -4.58
CA MET A 29 -23.84 14.88 -3.32
C MET A 29 -24.64 14.18 -2.22
N GLU A 30 -23.94 13.42 -1.38
CA GLU A 30 -24.48 12.77 -0.19
C GLU A 30 -23.79 13.39 1.02
N GLU A 31 -24.54 14.14 1.80
CA GLU A 31 -24.14 14.55 3.14
C GLU A 31 -25.25 14.20 4.10
N HIS A 32 -24.87 14.11 5.35
CA HIS A 32 -25.71 13.76 6.46
C HIS A 32 -26.78 14.84 6.73
N LEU A 33 -28.01 14.60 6.23
CA LEU A 33 -29.20 15.32 6.70
C LEU A 33 -29.57 14.80 8.09
N GLY A 34 -29.69 15.69 9.05
CA GLY A 34 -30.11 15.33 10.39
C GLY A 34 -31.05 16.33 11.02
N VAL A 35 -31.72 15.88 12.07
CA VAL A 35 -32.63 16.66 12.91
C VAL A 35 -32.23 16.51 14.36
N TYR A 36 -32.43 17.58 15.12
CA TYR A 36 -32.09 17.63 16.53
C TYR A 36 -33.37 17.49 17.36
N LEU A 37 -33.41 16.45 18.19
CA LEU A 37 -34.48 16.25 19.16
C LEU A 37 -34.00 16.74 20.52
N HIS A 38 -34.79 17.61 21.13
CA HIS A 38 -34.47 18.27 22.39
C HIS A 38 -35.47 17.90 23.46
N VAL A 39 -34.97 17.52 24.63
CA VAL A 39 -35.76 17.32 25.83
C VAL A 39 -35.12 18.06 26.99
N ALA A 40 -35.91 18.85 27.72
CA ALA A 40 -35.45 19.51 28.93
C ALA A 40 -34.98 18.46 29.94
N CYS A 41 -34.07 18.83 30.84
CA CYS A 41 -33.61 17.93 31.90
C CYS A 41 -33.98 18.43 33.28
N LYS A 42 -34.51 17.52 34.10
CA LYS A 42 -34.81 17.74 35.53
C LYS A 42 -33.55 17.90 36.37
N LYS A 43 -32.41 17.36 35.89
CA LYS A 43 -31.12 17.37 36.59
C LYS A 43 -30.01 17.97 35.73
N PRO A 44 -28.93 18.46 36.36
CA PRO A 44 -27.75 18.92 35.64
C PRO A 44 -27.09 17.81 34.83
N VAL A 45 -27.13 17.93 33.50
CA VAL A 45 -26.49 16.97 32.56
C VAL A 45 -25.41 17.61 31.68
N THR A 46 -25.20 18.92 31.80
CA THR A 46 -24.18 19.66 31.03
C THR A 46 -23.15 20.28 31.97
N LEU A 47 -21.90 20.38 31.52
CA LEU A 47 -20.82 21.07 32.24
C LEU A 47 -20.85 22.59 32.04
N TYR A 48 -21.89 23.13 31.39
CA TYR A 48 -21.94 24.53 30.94
C TYR A 48 -21.92 25.53 32.11
N HIS A 49 -22.55 25.20 33.24
CA HIS A 49 -22.44 26.01 34.47
C HIS A 49 -21.04 25.96 35.13
N ALA A 50 -20.14 25.06 34.69
CA ALA A 50 -18.78 24.95 35.20
C ALA A 50 -17.72 25.68 34.35
N THR A 51 -18.02 26.04 33.10
CA THR A 51 -16.98 26.44 32.11
C THR A 51 -16.62 27.94 32.08
N PRO A 52 -17.54 28.93 32.18
CA PRO A 52 -17.15 30.35 32.09
C PRO A 52 -17.14 31.12 33.42
N HIS A 53 -17.93 30.73 34.42
CA HIS A 53 -18.16 31.56 35.62
C HIS A 53 -17.26 31.24 36.83
N PHE A 54 -16.44 30.18 36.78
CA PHE A 54 -15.59 29.78 37.91
C PHE A 54 -14.19 29.30 37.45
N PRO A 55 -13.27 30.22 37.08
CA PRO A 55 -11.91 29.87 36.65
C PRO A 55 -11.15 29.03 37.70
N ARG A 56 -11.45 29.23 38.99
CA ARG A 56 -10.91 28.41 40.09
C ARG A 56 -11.37 26.95 40.04
N LYS A 57 -12.63 26.67 39.65
CA LYS A 57 -13.14 25.30 39.51
C LYS A 57 -12.51 24.60 38.30
N MET A 58 -12.32 25.31 37.18
CA MET A 58 -11.63 24.77 35.99
C MET A 58 -10.15 24.47 36.28
N ALA A 59 -9.45 25.37 36.98
CA ALA A 59 -8.07 25.13 37.41
C ALA A 59 -7.98 23.91 38.36
N TRP A 60 -8.91 23.81 39.32
CA TRP A 60 -8.99 22.67 40.23
C TRP A 60 -9.30 21.36 39.50
N MET A 61 -10.23 21.36 38.54
CA MET A 61 -10.52 20.22 37.68
C MET A 61 -9.31 19.80 36.85
N GLY A 62 -8.55 20.76 36.31
CA GLY A 62 -7.30 20.51 35.60
C GLY A 62 -6.22 19.89 36.48
N ILE A 63 -6.06 20.39 37.71
CA ILE A 63 -5.13 19.82 38.71
C ILE A 63 -5.54 18.40 39.08
N GLN A 64 -6.82 18.16 39.36
CA GLN A 64 -7.34 16.83 39.66
C GLN A 64 -7.08 15.86 38.51
N TRP A 65 -7.35 16.26 37.26
CA TRP A 65 -7.03 15.44 36.10
C TRP A 65 -5.53 15.18 35.96
N LEU A 66 -4.68 16.19 36.16
CA LEU A 66 -3.23 16.04 36.07
C LEU A 66 -2.69 15.03 37.09
N VAL A 67 -3.20 15.08 38.32
CA VAL A 67 -2.72 14.27 39.45
C VAL A 67 -3.30 12.85 39.41
N SER A 68 -4.62 12.71 39.22
CA SER A 68 -5.30 11.43 39.42
C SER A 68 -5.88 10.81 38.16
N LYS A 69 -5.77 11.47 36.99
CA LYS A 69 -6.32 11.00 35.71
C LYS A 69 -7.77 10.50 35.81
N THR A 70 -8.57 11.13 36.66
CA THR A 70 -9.94 10.74 37.01
C THR A 70 -10.82 12.00 37.19
N ARG A 71 -12.14 11.83 37.34
CA ARG A 71 -13.17 12.88 37.59
C ARG A 71 -13.55 13.71 36.36
N MET A 72 -14.27 14.83 36.54
CA MET A 72 -14.90 15.61 35.46
C MET A 72 -13.94 16.04 34.32
N GLY A 73 -12.63 16.14 34.57
CA GLY A 73 -11.62 16.41 33.53
C GLY A 73 -11.30 15.22 32.62
N THR A 74 -11.78 14.00 32.92
CA THR A 74 -11.69 12.82 32.03
C THR A 74 -12.93 12.62 31.18
N SER A 75 -14.01 13.39 31.39
CA SER A 75 -15.22 13.29 30.58
C SER A 75 -14.92 13.85 29.19
N SER A 76 -15.14 13.06 28.14
CA SER A 76 -15.29 13.65 26.81
C SER A 76 -16.53 14.55 26.87
N HIS A 77 -16.37 15.82 26.50
CA HIS A 77 -17.52 16.73 26.37
C HIS A 77 -18.43 16.33 25.19
N ILE A 78 -18.03 15.32 24.41
CA ILE A 78 -18.62 14.95 23.13
C ILE A 78 -18.56 13.42 22.95
N GLU A 79 -19.68 12.86 22.45
CA GLU A 79 -19.89 11.57 21.79
C GLU A 79 -20.05 10.28 22.62
N ALA A 80 -21.28 10.08 23.12
CA ALA A 80 -21.90 8.75 23.05
C ALA A 80 -22.83 8.72 21.82
N GLY A 81 -22.89 7.60 21.10
CA GLY A 81 -23.66 7.49 19.87
C GLY A 81 -23.99 6.05 19.54
N GLY A 82 -24.80 5.86 18.50
CA GLY A 82 -25.30 4.55 18.13
C GLY A 82 -25.86 4.54 16.71
N PHE A 83 -26.01 3.33 16.18
CA PHE A 83 -26.50 3.09 14.84
C PHE A 83 -27.73 2.21 14.92
N PHE A 84 -28.80 2.59 14.24
CA PHE A 84 -30.03 1.81 14.21
C PHE A 84 -30.61 1.74 12.80
N ARG A 85 -31.50 0.77 12.64
CA ARG A 85 -32.25 0.55 11.40
C ARG A 85 -33.56 1.32 11.49
N SER A 86 -33.89 2.10 10.48
CA SER A 86 -35.16 2.85 10.43
C SER A 86 -36.39 1.93 10.41
N ALA A 87 -36.25 0.68 9.96
CA ALA A 87 -37.33 -0.30 9.85
C ALA A 87 -36.83 -1.74 9.98
N SER A 88 -37.73 -2.66 10.35
CA SER A 88 -37.49 -4.10 10.29
C SER A 88 -37.26 -4.53 8.82
N GLY A 89 -36.23 -5.35 8.58
CA GLY A 89 -35.87 -5.83 7.25
C GLY A 89 -34.70 -5.10 6.56
N LYS A 90 -34.23 -3.97 7.08
CA LYS A 90 -32.98 -3.35 6.57
C LYS A 90 -31.76 -4.20 6.93
N ARG A 91 -30.90 -4.48 5.95
CA ARG A 91 -29.69 -5.31 6.11
C ARG A 91 -28.65 -4.65 7.03
N HIS A 92 -28.51 -3.31 6.93
CA HIS A 92 -27.52 -2.53 7.67
C HIS A 92 -28.17 -1.31 8.35
N PRO A 93 -27.57 -0.75 9.41
CA PRO A 93 -27.99 0.52 9.97
C PRO A 93 -27.92 1.64 8.91
N ASP A 94 -28.97 2.44 8.86
CA ASP A 94 -29.16 3.53 7.91
C ASP A 94 -29.40 4.88 8.61
N LEU A 95 -29.52 4.85 9.94
CA LEU A 95 -29.58 6.02 10.80
C LEU A 95 -28.47 5.97 11.85
N LYS A 96 -27.95 7.15 12.16
CA LYS A 96 -27.04 7.41 13.28
C LYS A 96 -27.76 8.33 14.26
N TRP A 97 -27.61 8.05 15.56
CA TRP A 97 -27.80 9.11 16.55
C TRP A 97 -26.52 9.47 17.27
N GLN A 98 -26.43 10.73 17.69
CA GLN A 98 -25.37 11.23 18.55
C GLN A 98 -26.00 11.93 19.75
N PHE A 99 -25.53 11.56 20.93
CA PHE A 99 -25.85 12.24 22.17
C PHE A 99 -24.88 13.40 22.37
N LEU A 100 -25.43 14.60 22.48
CA LEU A 100 -24.68 15.81 22.74
C LEU A 100 -25.20 16.43 24.04
N PRO A 101 -24.35 16.55 25.09
CA PRO A 101 -24.72 17.30 26.27
C PRO A 101 -24.70 18.79 25.93
N GLY A 102 -25.85 19.33 25.52
CA GLY A 102 -26.00 20.69 25.05
C GLY A 102 -27.46 21.10 25.04
N ALA A 103 -27.69 22.37 25.32
CA ALA A 103 -29.01 22.95 25.39
C ALA A 103 -29.04 24.06 24.34
N SER A 104 -29.64 23.79 23.18
CA SER A 104 -30.04 24.84 22.25
C SER A 104 -31.55 24.83 22.10
N ASP A 105 -32.16 26.00 22.02
CA ASP A 105 -33.60 26.13 21.79
C ASP A 105 -33.98 25.84 20.33
N GLU A 106 -35.26 26.00 19.98
CA GLU A 106 -35.79 25.78 18.64
C GLU A 106 -35.10 26.68 17.57
N ASP A 107 -34.52 27.81 17.97
CA ASP A 107 -33.75 28.73 17.13
C ASP A 107 -32.25 28.44 17.12
N ARG A 108 -31.82 27.32 17.72
CA ARG A 108 -30.41 26.92 17.90
C ARG A 108 -29.60 27.89 18.76
N GLN A 109 -30.23 28.74 19.56
CA GLN A 109 -29.50 29.55 20.54
C GLN A 109 -29.14 28.71 21.74
N LEU A 110 -27.89 28.79 22.19
CA LEU A 110 -27.46 28.16 23.43
C LEU A 110 -28.34 28.63 24.60
N LEU A 111 -29.10 27.71 25.19
CA LEU A 111 -29.86 27.89 26.41
C LEU A 111 -28.86 28.22 27.53
N ARG A 112 -28.82 29.51 27.92
CA ARG A 112 -27.81 30.03 28.87
C ARG A 112 -28.03 29.53 30.29
N ASP A 113 -29.25 29.15 30.66
CA ASP A 113 -29.65 28.82 32.03
C ASP A 113 -30.38 27.46 32.17
N GLY A 114 -30.31 26.60 31.14
CA GLY A 114 -31.07 25.34 31.08
C GLY A 114 -30.21 24.09 30.88
N HIS A 115 -30.61 22.98 31.48
CA HIS A 115 -30.09 21.65 31.16
C HIS A 115 -31.05 20.97 30.18
N ALA A 116 -30.52 20.48 29.06
CA ALA A 116 -31.29 19.71 28.09
C ALA A 116 -30.42 18.57 27.53
N MET A 117 -31.10 17.53 27.05
CA MET A 117 -30.53 16.44 26.28
C MET A 117 -30.85 16.68 24.81
N MET A 118 -29.80 16.67 23.99
CA MET A 118 -29.88 16.80 22.55
C MET A 118 -29.45 15.50 21.90
N LEU A 119 -30.33 14.97 21.06
CA LEU A 119 -30.08 13.78 20.25
C LEU A 119 -30.16 14.19 18.78
N HIS A 120 -29.02 14.12 18.11
CA HIS A 120 -28.92 14.37 16.68
C HIS A 120 -29.21 13.08 15.93
N CYS A 121 -30.32 13.01 15.19
CA CYS A 121 -30.69 11.86 14.35
C CYS A 121 -30.38 12.16 12.89
N THR A 122 -29.58 11.31 12.24
CA THR A 122 -28.97 11.59 10.95
C THR A 122 -29.10 10.41 9.99
N ALA A 123 -29.42 10.68 8.73
CA ALA A 123 -29.41 9.67 7.68
C ALA A 123 -27.97 9.34 7.24
N LEU A 124 -27.63 8.05 7.19
CA LEU A 124 -26.33 7.55 6.75
C LEU A 124 -26.30 7.10 5.30
N ARG A 125 -27.44 6.66 4.77
CA ARG A 125 -27.53 6.00 3.47
C ARG A 125 -28.73 6.53 2.69
N ALA A 126 -28.77 7.86 2.53
CA ALA A 126 -29.82 8.51 1.75
C ALA A 126 -29.78 7.99 0.29
N THR A 127 -30.97 7.75 -0.26
CA THR A 127 -31.17 7.33 -1.66
C THR A 127 -31.35 8.54 -2.58
N SER A 128 -31.66 9.71 -2.03
CA SER A 128 -31.64 10.97 -2.77
C SER A 128 -30.23 11.27 -3.29
N ARG A 129 -30.16 11.89 -4.47
CA ARG A 129 -28.89 12.27 -5.12
C ARG A 129 -28.92 13.75 -5.45
N GLY A 130 -27.99 14.50 -4.86
CA GLY A 130 -27.75 15.90 -5.17
C GLY A 130 -26.65 16.12 -6.22
N TYR A 131 -26.40 17.37 -6.56
CA TYR A 131 -25.30 17.77 -7.45
C TYR A 131 -24.66 19.09 -7.02
N ILE A 132 -23.41 19.28 -7.44
CA ILE A 132 -22.68 20.55 -7.36
C ILE A 132 -22.22 20.92 -8.77
N LYS A 133 -22.55 22.13 -9.21
CA LYS A 133 -22.18 22.65 -10.52
C LYS A 133 -21.52 24.02 -10.38
N LEU A 134 -20.44 24.26 -11.12
CA LEU A 134 -19.86 25.59 -11.21
C LEU A 134 -20.79 26.52 -12.00
N ARG A 135 -20.95 27.76 -11.52
CA ARG A 135 -21.79 28.76 -12.19
C ARG A 135 -21.12 29.34 -13.42
N SER A 136 -19.81 29.50 -13.37
CA SER A 136 -18.97 30.00 -14.46
C SER A 136 -17.52 29.49 -14.29
N ALA A 137 -16.63 29.83 -15.22
CA ALA A 137 -15.19 29.61 -15.07
C ALA A 137 -14.51 30.57 -14.06
N ASN A 138 -15.21 31.60 -13.59
CA ASN A 138 -14.68 32.52 -12.58
C ASN A 138 -14.76 31.85 -11.20
N PRO A 139 -13.62 31.60 -10.53
CA PRO A 139 -13.61 30.92 -9.23
C PRO A 139 -14.22 31.76 -8.10
N ARG A 140 -14.50 33.06 -8.33
CA ARG A 140 -15.21 33.92 -7.37
C ARG A 140 -16.73 33.75 -7.40
N ASP A 141 -17.26 33.11 -8.43
CA ASP A 141 -18.70 32.89 -8.55
C ASP A 141 -19.10 31.67 -7.73
N SER A 142 -20.03 31.85 -6.78
CA SER A 142 -20.48 30.75 -5.92
C SER A 142 -21.07 29.60 -6.74
N PRO A 143 -20.66 28.35 -6.45
CA PRO A 143 -21.20 27.18 -7.14
C PRO A 143 -22.69 27.02 -6.85
N VAL A 144 -23.38 26.36 -7.78
CA VAL A 144 -24.75 25.89 -7.59
C VAL A 144 -24.70 24.55 -6.86
N ILE A 145 -25.20 24.53 -5.63
CA ILE A 145 -25.27 23.33 -4.79
C ILE A 145 -26.74 22.95 -4.66
N GLN A 146 -27.09 21.76 -5.11
CA GLN A 146 -28.44 21.19 -5.01
C GLN A 146 -28.35 19.84 -4.29
N PRO A 147 -28.46 19.80 -2.96
CA PRO A 147 -28.31 18.55 -2.20
C PRO A 147 -29.43 17.53 -2.45
N ASN A 148 -30.61 18.03 -2.86
CA ASN A 148 -31.77 17.21 -3.22
C ASN A 148 -32.27 16.29 -2.09
N TYR A 149 -32.10 16.68 -0.82
CA TYR A 149 -32.52 15.88 0.33
C TYR A 149 -34.00 15.53 0.30
N LEU A 150 -34.33 14.33 0.80
CA LEU A 150 -35.71 13.85 0.94
C LEU A 150 -36.48 13.80 -0.38
N ALA A 151 -35.79 13.74 -1.53
CA ALA A 151 -36.42 13.65 -2.84
C ALA A 151 -37.13 12.30 -3.02
N THR A 152 -36.55 11.23 -2.48
CA THR A 152 -37.15 9.89 -2.52
C THR A 152 -38.11 9.67 -1.35
N GLU A 153 -39.07 8.76 -1.55
CA GLU A 153 -39.98 8.35 -0.48
C GLU A 153 -39.27 7.57 0.62
N SER A 154 -38.30 6.73 0.26
CA SER A 154 -37.49 5.98 1.23
C SER A 154 -36.84 6.92 2.24
N ASP A 155 -36.20 8.00 1.79
CA ASP A 155 -35.50 8.93 2.69
C ASP A 155 -36.46 9.65 3.65
N ARG A 156 -37.68 9.98 3.17
CA ARG A 156 -38.73 10.58 3.99
C ARG A 156 -39.19 9.60 5.08
N VAL A 157 -39.45 8.35 4.69
CA VAL A 157 -39.85 7.28 5.62
C VAL A 157 -38.74 7.01 6.65
N ASP A 158 -37.50 6.94 6.19
CA ASP A 158 -36.35 6.67 7.05
C ASP A 158 -36.15 7.76 8.09
N MET A 159 -36.20 9.02 7.68
CA MET A 159 -36.08 10.15 8.61
C MET A 159 -37.28 10.23 9.57
N ARG A 160 -38.50 9.95 9.10
CA ARG A 160 -39.70 9.90 9.95
C ARG A 160 -39.57 8.81 11.03
N ASN A 161 -39.12 7.62 10.64
CA ASN A 161 -38.86 6.54 11.57
C ASN A 161 -37.71 6.87 12.51
N GLY A 162 -36.69 7.58 12.03
CA GLY A 162 -35.61 8.10 12.87
C GLY A 162 -36.11 9.01 13.98
N VAL A 163 -37.02 9.94 13.69
CA VAL A 163 -37.67 10.78 14.70
C VAL A 163 -38.44 9.93 15.72
N ARG A 164 -39.18 8.91 15.27
CA ARG A 164 -39.94 8.00 16.15
C ARG A 164 -39.04 7.18 17.07
N LEU A 165 -38.05 6.52 16.51
CA LEU A 165 -37.08 5.72 17.26
C LEU A 165 -36.30 6.59 18.23
N THR A 166 -35.90 7.80 17.83
CA THR A 166 -35.21 8.72 18.74
C THR A 166 -36.11 9.14 19.91
N ARG A 167 -37.41 9.38 19.68
CA ARG A 167 -38.40 9.59 20.74
C ARG A 167 -38.56 8.36 21.63
N GLU A 168 -38.58 7.17 21.07
CA GLU A 168 -38.64 5.92 21.85
C GLU A 168 -37.41 5.76 22.74
N VAL A 169 -36.21 6.07 22.24
CA VAL A 169 -34.99 6.06 23.05
C VAL A 169 -35.09 7.08 24.17
N LEU A 170 -35.57 8.30 23.88
CA LEU A 170 -35.82 9.31 24.92
C LEU A 170 -36.80 8.82 25.98
N MET A 171 -37.79 8.00 25.62
CA MET A 171 -38.81 7.47 26.54
C MET A 171 -38.36 6.24 27.35
N GLN A 172 -37.14 5.74 27.17
CA GLN A 172 -36.64 4.61 27.95
C GLN A 172 -36.52 4.95 29.44
N GLN A 173 -36.79 3.94 30.29
CA GLN A 173 -36.79 4.08 31.76
C GLN A 173 -35.47 4.63 32.31
N ALA A 174 -34.34 4.28 31.66
CA ALA A 174 -33.01 4.76 32.04
C ALA A 174 -32.87 6.30 32.00
N LEU A 175 -33.74 6.99 31.24
CA LEU A 175 -33.73 8.44 31.12
C LEU A 175 -34.75 9.13 32.03
N ASP A 176 -35.66 8.42 32.70
CA ASP A 176 -36.78 9.00 33.47
C ASP A 176 -36.32 9.98 34.56
N GLU A 177 -35.19 9.67 35.20
CA GLU A 177 -34.57 10.48 36.26
C GLU A 177 -34.12 11.85 35.74
N TYR A 178 -33.71 11.92 34.48
CA TYR A 178 -33.17 13.12 33.83
C TYR A 178 -34.20 13.81 32.95
N ARG A 179 -35.13 13.07 32.35
CA ARG A 179 -36.07 13.54 31.31
C ARG A 179 -37.13 14.50 31.85
N GLY A 180 -37.15 15.71 31.30
CA GLY A 180 -38.19 16.73 31.45
C GLY A 180 -39.13 16.77 30.24
N GLU A 181 -39.74 17.94 29.97
CA GLU A 181 -40.65 18.13 28.84
C GLU A 181 -39.91 18.15 27.49
N ALA A 182 -40.55 17.61 26.45
CA ALA A 182 -40.03 17.66 25.10
C ALA A 182 -40.04 19.11 24.60
N ILE A 183 -38.88 19.60 24.19
CA ILE A 183 -38.71 20.95 23.65
C ILE A 183 -38.98 20.92 22.14
N SER A 184 -38.39 19.96 21.42
CA SER A 184 -38.58 19.84 19.96
C SER A 184 -38.36 18.40 19.48
N PRO A 185 -39.26 17.82 18.65
CA PRO A 185 -40.57 18.34 18.29
C PRO A 185 -41.55 18.27 19.46
N ILE A 186 -42.33 19.34 19.67
CA ILE A 186 -43.39 19.40 20.68
C ILE A 186 -44.42 18.26 20.53
N ALA A 187 -45.16 17.98 21.61
CA ALA A 187 -46.08 16.84 21.70
C ALA A 187 -47.18 16.80 20.61
N GLY A 188 -47.49 17.94 19.98
CA GLY A 188 -48.48 18.06 18.90
C GLY A 188 -48.03 17.54 17.53
N VAL A 189 -46.76 17.19 17.34
CA VAL A 189 -46.24 16.62 16.07
C VAL A 189 -46.30 15.10 16.17
N GLN A 190 -47.34 14.45 15.63
CA GLN A 190 -47.54 12.99 15.79
C GLN A 190 -47.76 12.24 14.48
N SER A 191 -48.58 12.78 13.58
CA SER A 191 -48.88 12.16 12.29
C SER A 191 -47.67 12.21 11.34
N ASP A 192 -47.69 11.33 10.34
CA ASP A 192 -46.65 11.28 9.30
C ASP A 192 -46.46 12.64 8.60
N ALA A 193 -47.57 13.32 8.30
CA ALA A 193 -47.55 14.63 7.64
C ALA A 193 -46.96 15.73 8.52
N GLU A 194 -47.27 15.72 9.81
CA GLU A 194 -46.73 16.68 10.79
C GLU A 194 -45.24 16.44 11.01
N ILE A 195 -44.80 15.18 11.15
CA ILE A 195 -43.38 14.85 11.30
C ILE A 195 -42.61 15.27 10.06
N ASP A 196 -43.11 14.98 8.86
CA ASP A 196 -42.47 15.40 7.61
C ASP A 196 -42.40 16.93 7.49
N ALA A 197 -43.46 17.65 7.86
CA ALA A 197 -43.48 19.11 7.88
C ALA A 197 -42.45 19.66 8.86
N TRP A 198 -42.36 19.07 10.06
CA TRP A 198 -41.39 19.44 11.07
C TRP A 198 -39.94 19.16 10.61
N ILE A 199 -39.67 17.99 10.01
CA ILE A 199 -38.34 17.66 9.45
C ILE A 199 -37.95 18.70 8.39
N ARG A 200 -38.86 19.07 7.47
CA ARG A 200 -38.57 20.08 6.45
C ARG A 200 -38.21 21.45 7.04
N GLN A 201 -38.77 21.80 8.20
CA GLN A 201 -38.53 23.07 8.86
C GLN A 201 -37.26 23.04 9.74
N ASN A 202 -36.92 21.90 10.32
CA ASN A 202 -35.92 21.80 11.40
C ASN A 202 -34.66 21.01 11.04
N ALA A 203 -34.66 20.29 9.92
CA ALA A 203 -33.48 19.55 9.47
C ALA A 203 -32.34 20.49 9.12
N SER A 204 -31.12 20.07 9.44
CA SER A 204 -29.90 20.68 8.94
C SER A 204 -28.96 19.65 8.35
N THR A 205 -28.08 20.17 7.53
CA THR A 205 -26.84 19.50 7.17
C THR A 205 -25.74 20.09 8.03
N ASP A 206 -25.01 19.23 8.73
CA ASP A 206 -23.83 19.64 9.45
C ASP A 206 -22.62 19.55 8.54
N TYR A 207 -22.22 20.69 7.98
CA TYR A 207 -20.94 20.83 7.29
C TYR A 207 -19.83 20.88 8.33
N HIS A 208 -19.28 19.72 8.67
CA HIS A 208 -18.14 19.65 9.58
C HIS A 208 -16.87 20.11 8.85
N PRO A 209 -16.12 21.11 9.34
CA PRO A 209 -14.70 21.16 9.03
C PRO A 209 -14.03 20.01 9.79
N SER A 210 -14.02 18.81 9.20
CA SER A 210 -13.41 17.65 9.82
C SER A 210 -11.92 17.89 9.98
N SER A 211 -11.52 18.18 11.21
CA SER A 211 -10.14 18.04 11.65
C SER A 211 -9.91 16.57 12.01
N THR A 212 -8.89 15.98 11.39
CA THR A 212 -8.20 14.66 11.58
C THR A 212 -8.42 13.71 10.39
N ASN A 213 -7.39 13.20 9.67
CA ASN A 213 -5.99 12.92 10.00
C ASN A 213 -4.98 13.63 9.08
N ARG A 214 -3.98 14.27 9.70
CA ARG A 214 -2.83 15.01 9.11
C ARG A 214 -3.18 15.95 7.94
N MET A 215 -3.44 17.21 8.28
CA MET A 215 -3.21 18.30 7.34
C MET A 215 -1.71 18.40 7.00
N GLY A 216 -1.41 18.23 5.71
CA GLY A 216 -0.08 18.41 5.14
C GLY A 216 -0.05 18.02 3.66
N LEU A 217 -0.45 18.95 2.79
CA LEU A 217 -0.11 19.05 1.36
C LEU A 217 0.49 17.78 0.69
N ARG A 218 -0.37 17.00 0.01
CA ARG A 218 -0.18 16.41 -1.33
C ARG A 218 -1.54 15.83 -1.72
N VAL A 219 -1.99 16.12 -2.94
CA VAL A 219 -3.15 15.48 -3.57
C VAL A 219 -2.88 13.97 -3.56
N VAL A 220 -3.55 13.23 -2.67
CA VAL A 220 -3.48 11.77 -2.59
C VAL A 220 -4.89 11.22 -2.67
N ASP A 221 -4.94 10.19 -3.50
CA ASP A 221 -6.04 9.39 -4.01
C ASP A 221 -7.06 8.91 -2.96
N ALA A 222 -8.35 9.07 -3.27
CA ALA A 222 -9.47 8.54 -2.50
C ALA A 222 -9.67 7.02 -2.69
N SER A 223 -8.85 6.36 -3.52
CA SER A 223 -8.91 4.92 -3.79
C SER A 223 -8.45 4.01 -2.63
N ILE A 224 -7.88 4.55 -1.55
CA ILE A 224 -7.22 3.75 -0.49
C ILE A 224 -8.17 3.38 0.69
N MET A 225 -9.48 3.60 0.57
CA MET A 225 -10.49 3.16 1.57
C MET A 225 -11.74 2.61 0.86
N PRO A 226 -11.74 1.36 0.37
CA PRO A 226 -12.82 0.84 -0.46
C PRO A 226 -14.16 0.62 0.27
N ASN A 227 -14.24 0.77 1.60
CA ASN A 227 -15.46 0.45 2.36
C ASN A 227 -15.79 1.41 3.52
N ASN A 228 -15.71 2.74 3.32
CA ASN A 228 -16.32 3.68 4.27
C ASN A 228 -17.19 4.72 3.54
N VAL A 229 -18.47 4.41 3.40
CA VAL A 229 -19.47 5.19 2.63
C VAL A 229 -20.22 6.25 3.45
N SER A 230 -19.73 6.63 4.64
CA SER A 230 -20.43 7.62 5.48
C SER A 230 -19.48 8.53 6.25
N GLY A 231 -18.69 9.31 5.52
CA GLY A 231 -17.89 10.41 6.04
C GLY A 231 -17.90 11.59 5.09
N ASN A 232 -17.89 12.80 5.63
CA ASN A 232 -18.04 14.08 4.93
C ASN A 232 -17.10 14.21 3.72
N LEU A 233 -17.66 14.14 2.51
CA LEU A 233 -16.96 14.30 1.22
C LEU A 233 -16.80 15.78 0.82
N ASN A 234 -17.51 16.68 1.50
CA ASN A 234 -17.61 18.09 1.13
C ASN A 234 -16.46 18.94 1.69
N ALA A 235 -15.96 18.64 2.89
CA ALA A 235 -14.85 19.39 3.48
C ALA A 235 -13.55 19.33 2.64
N PRO A 236 -13.10 18.15 2.15
CA PRO A 236 -11.97 18.08 1.23
C PRO A 236 -12.24 18.82 -0.08
N THR A 237 -13.47 18.71 -0.60
CA THR A 237 -13.89 19.34 -1.86
C THR A 237 -13.91 20.86 -1.78
N ILE A 238 -14.39 21.44 -0.67
CA ILE A 238 -14.40 22.88 -0.40
C ILE A 238 -12.97 23.41 -0.26
N MET A 239 -12.11 22.71 0.49
CA MET A 239 -10.69 23.09 0.65
C MET A 239 -9.92 23.00 -0.68
N LEU A 240 -10.22 22.00 -1.51
CA LEU A 240 -9.68 21.87 -2.86
C LEU A 240 -10.19 22.99 -3.77
N ALA A 241 -11.46 23.37 -3.68
CA ALA A 241 -12.06 24.45 -4.47
C ALA A 241 -11.50 25.83 -4.08
N GLU A 242 -11.29 26.11 -2.79
CA GLU A 242 -10.60 27.32 -2.32
C GLU A 242 -9.15 27.35 -2.84
N LYS A 243 -8.46 26.20 -2.82
CA LYS A 243 -7.10 26.13 -3.33
C LYS A 243 -7.02 26.25 -4.86
N ALA A 244 -8.04 25.74 -5.55
CA ALA A 244 -8.23 25.91 -6.98
C ALA A 244 -8.44 27.38 -7.35
N ALA A 245 -9.29 28.06 -6.59
CA ALA A 245 -9.55 29.48 -6.74
C ALA A 245 -8.26 30.28 -6.57
N ASP A 246 -7.45 29.99 -5.55
CA ASP A 246 -6.15 30.64 -5.35
C ASP A 246 -5.20 30.43 -6.55
N ILE A 247 -5.14 29.22 -7.09
CA ILE A 247 -4.28 28.91 -8.25
C ILE A 247 -4.78 29.62 -9.51
N ILE A 248 -6.08 29.65 -9.75
CA ILE A 248 -6.70 30.34 -10.89
C ILE A 248 -6.50 31.87 -10.78
N LEU A 249 -6.53 32.40 -9.56
CA LEU A 249 -6.31 33.82 -9.27
C LEU A 249 -4.82 34.22 -9.25
N GLY A 250 -3.89 33.27 -9.43
CA GLY A 250 -2.45 33.54 -9.40
C GLY A 250 -1.89 33.85 -8.01
N ASN A 251 -2.64 33.53 -6.95
CA ASN A 251 -2.20 33.76 -5.57
C ASN A 251 -1.04 32.81 -5.23
N PRO A 252 0.07 33.29 -4.64
CA PRO A 252 1.18 32.45 -4.24
C PRO A 252 0.72 31.42 -3.21
N ALA A 253 1.27 30.21 -3.27
CA ALA A 253 0.97 29.21 -2.25
C ALA A 253 1.37 29.74 -0.86
N PRO A 254 0.56 29.52 0.19
CA PRO A 254 0.95 29.92 1.52
C PRO A 254 2.29 29.22 1.88
N PRO A 255 3.17 29.89 2.62
CA PRO A 255 4.46 29.33 3.00
C PRO A 255 4.27 28.01 3.73
N LYS A 256 5.25 27.11 3.60
CA LYS A 256 5.27 25.83 4.31
C LYS A 256 4.99 26.09 5.80
N SER A 257 3.96 25.44 6.34
CA SER A 257 3.68 25.52 7.77
C SER A 257 4.86 24.95 8.55
N ASN A 258 5.54 25.81 9.32
CA ASN A 258 6.56 25.43 10.28
C ASN A 258 5.96 25.14 11.68
N ALA A 259 4.65 24.87 11.76
CA ALA A 259 3.98 24.65 13.03
C ALA A 259 4.47 23.36 13.71
N LEU A 260 5.17 23.52 14.83
CA LEU A 260 5.53 22.45 15.77
C LEU A 260 4.26 21.89 16.42
N TYR A 261 3.79 20.74 15.95
CA TYR A 261 2.80 19.96 16.70
C TYR A 261 3.48 19.27 17.89
N LEU A 262 2.98 19.58 19.09
CA LEU A 262 3.45 19.16 20.42
C LEU A 262 3.97 17.71 20.48
N ARG A 263 5.30 17.54 20.52
CA ARG A 263 5.94 16.43 21.22
C ARG A 263 5.98 16.77 22.70
N SER A 264 5.56 15.82 23.53
CA SER A 264 5.67 15.84 24.98
C SER A 264 7.13 16.02 25.42
N HIS A 265 7.51 17.24 25.81
CA HIS A 265 8.45 17.52 26.89
C HIS A 265 8.17 18.94 27.42
N VAL A 266 7.61 19.01 28.62
CA VAL A 266 7.42 20.26 29.37
C VAL A 266 8.79 20.72 29.85
N THR A 267 9.25 21.87 29.36
CA THR A 267 10.18 22.72 30.13
C THR A 267 9.56 24.11 30.18
N LEU A 268 9.13 24.51 31.38
CA LEU A 268 8.54 25.81 31.67
C LEU A 268 9.57 26.94 31.43
N ARG A 269 9.24 27.87 30.52
CA ARG A 269 9.72 29.26 30.62
C ARG A 269 8.54 30.21 30.42
N LEU A 270 8.28 30.99 31.47
CA LEU A 270 7.34 32.10 31.51
C LEU A 270 7.83 33.26 30.65
N VAL A 271 6.98 33.78 29.76
CA VAL A 271 7.07 35.16 29.25
C VAL A 271 5.65 35.74 29.14
N PRO A 272 5.37 36.93 29.70
CA PRO A 272 4.04 37.56 29.69
C PRO A 272 3.84 38.51 28.49
N ASN A 273 2.56 38.83 28.26
CA ASN A 273 2.00 39.87 27.37
C ASN A 273 1.64 39.42 25.94
N PHE A 274 0.34 39.27 25.68
CA PHE A 274 -0.25 39.76 24.44
C PHE A 274 -1.68 40.26 24.67
N LEU A 275 -1.90 41.52 24.30
CA LEU A 275 -3.17 42.22 24.24
C LEU A 275 -4.08 41.66 23.15
N ALA A 276 -5.38 41.80 23.39
CA ALA A 276 -6.48 41.50 22.49
C ALA A 276 -6.41 42.31 21.17
N VAL A 277 -6.73 41.64 20.06
CA VAL A 277 -7.27 42.27 18.86
C VAL A 277 -8.50 41.46 18.44
N THR A 278 -9.67 42.05 18.64
CA THR A 278 -10.98 41.63 18.13
C THR A 278 -11.11 42.00 16.65
N CYS A 279 -11.56 41.07 15.80
CA CYS A 279 -12.03 41.37 14.44
C CYS A 279 -13.52 40.95 14.33
N PRO A 280 -14.43 41.84 13.91
CA PRO A 280 -15.85 41.53 13.79
C PRO A 280 -16.20 41.12 12.35
N LEU A 281 -16.80 39.95 12.17
CA LEU A 281 -17.59 39.68 10.95
C LEU A 281 -18.94 39.06 11.35
N VAL A 282 -19.95 39.92 11.21
CA VAL A 282 -21.39 39.69 11.32
C VAL A 282 -21.94 39.50 9.90
N ASN A 283 -22.98 38.67 9.77
CA ASN A 283 -23.90 38.50 8.64
C ASN A 283 -23.41 37.75 7.37
N CYS A 284 -23.78 36.47 7.26
CA CYS A 284 -24.23 35.90 5.98
C CYS A 284 -25.70 35.47 6.12
N GLN A 285 -26.55 36.14 5.36
CA GLN A 285 -28.01 35.99 5.37
C GLN A 285 -28.51 34.76 4.60
N ARG A 286 -29.64 34.27 5.10
CA ARG A 286 -30.64 33.33 4.53
C ARG A 286 -30.93 33.59 3.05
N HIS A 287 -31.21 32.53 2.29
CA HIS A 287 -31.87 32.63 0.98
C HIS A 287 -33.21 31.87 1.00
N SER A 288 -34.30 32.62 0.89
CA SER A 288 -35.65 32.17 0.54
C SER A 288 -35.93 32.51 -0.93
N ILE A 289 -36.77 31.70 -1.58
CA ILE A 289 -37.14 31.76 -3.00
C ILE A 289 -38.12 32.92 -3.30
N ALA A 290 -37.83 33.78 -4.30
CA ALA A 290 -38.77 34.45 -5.24
C ALA A 290 -38.08 35.61 -6.06
N PRO A 291 -38.64 36.09 -7.21
CA PRO A 291 -37.84 36.56 -8.35
C PRO A 291 -37.87 38.07 -8.72
N ARG A 292 -36.92 38.43 -9.62
CA ARG A 292 -36.96 39.40 -10.76
C ARG A 292 -36.59 40.91 -10.57
N VAL A 293 -35.68 41.37 -11.48
CA VAL A 293 -35.68 42.63 -12.31
C VAL A 293 -34.61 43.75 -12.07
N LYS A 294 -33.82 44.00 -13.15
CA LYS A 294 -33.21 45.23 -13.75
C LYS A 294 -31.95 45.96 -13.22
N GLY A 295 -31.14 46.40 -14.21
CA GLY A 295 -30.35 47.65 -14.29
C GLY A 295 -28.83 47.47 -14.15
N GLU A 296 -28.03 47.50 -15.24
CA GLU A 296 -27.33 48.69 -15.85
C GLU A 296 -26.11 49.17 -15.04
N GLU A 297 -24.90 48.96 -15.58
CA GLU A 297 -23.94 50.00 -16.08
C GLU A 297 -22.97 50.46 -14.95
N THR A 298 -21.69 50.82 -15.10
CA THR A 298 -20.65 50.93 -16.14
C THR A 298 -19.34 51.29 -15.39
N GLU A 299 -18.18 50.99 -16.01
CA GLU A 299 -16.89 51.76 -16.05
C GLU A 299 -16.25 52.32 -14.74
N ASP A 300 -14.96 52.57 -14.55
CA ASP A 300 -13.81 52.73 -15.45
C ASP A 300 -12.48 52.72 -14.64
N SER A 301 -11.38 52.51 -15.38
CA SER A 301 -10.04 53.15 -15.24
C SER A 301 -9.17 52.88 -13.99
N SER A 302 -7.97 52.29 -14.16
CA SER A 302 -6.65 52.95 -14.39
C SER A 302 -6.02 53.49 -13.07
N SER A 303 -4.71 53.53 -12.80
CA SER A 303 -3.43 53.11 -13.38
C SER A 303 -2.32 53.47 -12.34
N VAL A 304 -1.05 53.20 -12.68
CA VAL A 304 0.20 53.83 -12.18
C VAL A 304 1.04 53.11 -11.09
N LEU A 305 2.02 52.34 -11.60
CA LEU A 305 3.49 52.39 -11.38
C LEU A 305 4.10 53.09 -10.14
N VAL A 306 4.99 52.38 -9.43
CA VAL A 306 6.31 52.90 -8.98
C VAL A 306 7.35 51.76 -8.99
N SER A 307 8.56 52.10 -9.48
CA SER A 307 9.84 51.38 -9.49
C SER A 307 10.33 50.99 -8.08
N GLY A 308 11.33 50.15 -7.82
CA GLY A 308 12.31 49.40 -8.59
C GLY A 308 13.41 48.96 -7.60
N CYS A 309 13.89 47.73 -7.66
CA CYS A 309 15.22 47.36 -7.15
C CYS A 309 15.64 45.99 -7.70
N SER A 310 16.85 45.93 -8.23
CA SER A 310 17.40 44.87 -9.07
C SER A 310 18.29 43.93 -8.28
N VAL A 311 18.10 42.62 -8.45
CA VAL A 311 19.13 41.60 -8.21
C VAL A 311 19.16 40.67 -9.43
N LYS A 312 20.32 40.63 -10.10
CA LYS A 312 20.60 39.81 -11.28
C LYS A 312 20.63 38.32 -10.91
N MET A 313 19.75 37.51 -11.50
CA MET A 313 20.01 36.09 -11.75
C MET A 313 20.44 35.93 -13.21
N ALA A 314 21.62 35.39 -13.42
CA ALA A 314 22.09 34.98 -14.74
C ALA A 314 21.35 33.69 -15.14
N THR A 315 20.63 33.76 -16.25
CA THR A 315 20.03 32.64 -16.97
C THR A 315 21.12 31.87 -17.72
N PHE A 316 21.34 30.60 -17.38
CA PHE A 316 21.94 29.63 -18.29
C PHE A 316 20.82 28.80 -18.91
N THR A 317 20.36 29.24 -20.07
CA THR A 317 19.59 28.43 -21.02
C THR A 317 20.54 27.91 -22.10
N ASN A 318 20.27 26.70 -22.57
CA ASN A 318 20.84 25.99 -23.74
C ASN A 318 22.14 25.22 -23.50
N ILE A 319 22.00 23.93 -23.17
CA ILE A 319 22.96 22.91 -23.60
C ILE A 319 22.32 22.18 -24.79
N PRO A 320 22.93 22.19 -25.99
CA PRO A 320 22.41 21.48 -27.14
C PRO A 320 22.58 19.96 -26.96
N THR A 321 21.51 19.23 -27.21
CA THR A 321 21.32 17.77 -27.09
C THR A 321 22.25 16.91 -27.97
N ALA A 322 23.26 17.50 -28.62
CA ALA A 322 24.10 16.84 -29.62
C ALA A 322 25.54 16.52 -29.15
N GLN A 323 25.93 16.90 -27.93
CA GLN A 323 27.30 16.63 -27.42
C GLN A 323 27.38 15.56 -26.30
N LEU A 324 26.28 14.93 -25.92
CA LEU A 324 26.28 13.78 -24.99
C LEU A 324 26.59 12.42 -25.67
N ALA A 325 26.87 12.40 -26.97
CA ALA A 325 27.08 11.16 -27.73
C ALA A 325 28.55 10.70 -27.87
N GLN A 326 29.55 11.42 -27.34
CA GLN A 326 30.96 11.13 -27.63
C GLN A 326 31.94 11.08 -26.44
N GLY A 327 31.47 10.87 -25.21
CA GLY A 327 32.34 10.59 -24.07
C GLY A 327 31.82 9.43 -23.24
N LEU A 328 32.55 8.30 -23.24
CA LEU A 328 32.34 7.13 -22.37
C LEU A 328 31.09 6.25 -22.64
N ALA A 329 30.89 5.79 -23.87
CA ALA A 329 30.17 4.52 -24.03
C ALA A 329 31.19 3.38 -23.82
N PRO A 330 31.10 2.55 -22.76
CA PRO A 330 31.87 1.31 -22.67
C PRO A 330 31.62 0.47 -23.93
N ILE A 331 32.62 -0.32 -24.31
CA ILE A 331 32.68 -1.08 -25.57
C ILE A 331 31.42 -1.94 -25.79
N GLY A 332 30.71 -2.32 -24.72
CA GLY A 332 29.45 -3.10 -24.76
C GLY A 332 28.17 -2.35 -25.13
N LEU A 333 28.03 -1.02 -24.95
CA LEU A 333 26.74 -0.34 -25.19
C LEU A 333 26.50 0.07 -26.64
N ARG A 334 27.56 0.16 -27.47
CA ARG A 334 27.46 0.60 -28.87
C ARG A 334 26.72 -0.40 -29.78
N GLN A 335 26.45 -1.62 -29.31
CA GLN A 335 25.80 -2.67 -30.10
C GLN A 335 24.29 -2.80 -29.89
N TYR A 336 23.67 -2.06 -28.96
CA TYR A 336 22.28 -2.36 -28.54
C TYR A 336 21.29 -1.20 -28.69
N GLN A 337 21.21 -0.63 -29.89
CA GLN A 337 20.18 0.36 -30.26
C GLN A 337 18.72 -0.09 -29.99
N PRO A 338 18.32 -1.36 -30.20
CA PRO A 338 16.91 -1.75 -30.06
C PRO A 338 16.35 -1.58 -28.65
N LEU A 339 17.07 -2.00 -27.60
CA LEU A 339 16.68 -1.75 -26.20
C LEU A 339 16.76 -0.25 -25.89
N LEU A 340 17.91 0.37 -26.13
CA LEU A 340 18.15 1.76 -25.72
C LEU A 340 17.18 2.74 -26.39
N SER A 341 16.70 2.44 -27.61
CA SER A 341 15.69 3.24 -28.30
C SER A 341 14.29 3.21 -27.66
N LYS A 342 14.03 2.23 -26.79
CA LYS A 342 12.75 2.09 -26.07
C LYS A 342 12.75 2.80 -24.71
N LEU A 343 13.92 3.21 -24.21
CA LEU A 343 14.07 3.80 -22.88
C LEU A 343 14.12 5.32 -22.93
N GLN A 344 13.47 5.98 -21.97
CA GLN A 344 13.61 7.42 -21.76
C GLN A 344 14.96 7.78 -21.13
N ARG A 345 15.50 6.88 -20.30
CA ARG A 345 16.83 6.95 -19.68
C ARG A 345 17.70 5.76 -20.11
N PRO A 346 18.37 5.85 -21.27
CA PRO A 346 19.32 4.83 -21.73
C PRO A 346 20.49 4.59 -20.75
N ASP A 347 20.81 5.57 -19.90
CA ASP A 347 21.88 5.48 -18.90
C ASP A 347 21.57 4.53 -17.74
N LEU A 348 20.34 4.03 -17.62
CA LEU A 348 19.97 2.98 -16.66
C LEU A 348 20.56 1.61 -17.01
N VAL A 349 20.99 1.42 -18.26
CA VAL A 349 21.62 0.18 -18.71
C VAL A 349 23.13 0.33 -18.61
N SER A 350 23.78 -0.55 -17.84
CA SER A 350 25.23 -0.59 -17.68
C SER A 350 25.79 -1.97 -18.04
N ALA A 351 26.99 -1.97 -18.62
CA ALA A 351 27.75 -3.18 -18.97
C ALA A 351 28.74 -3.58 -17.87
N GLN A 352 28.90 -2.75 -16.84
CA GLN A 352 29.92 -2.89 -15.80
C GLN A 352 29.30 -3.34 -14.48
N GLY A 353 30.09 -3.96 -13.61
CA GLY A 353 29.68 -4.13 -12.21
C GLY A 353 29.78 -2.81 -11.45
N PHE A 354 29.23 -2.75 -10.24
CA PHE A 354 29.21 -1.54 -9.42
C PHE A 354 29.90 -1.81 -8.08
N ILE A 355 31.09 -1.27 -7.86
CA ILE A 355 31.88 -1.54 -6.65
C ILE A 355 32.41 -0.21 -6.11
N ASP A 356 32.24 0.02 -4.80
CA ASP A 356 32.75 1.21 -4.12
C ASP A 356 32.30 2.53 -4.77
N GLY A 357 31.04 2.60 -5.20
CA GLY A 357 30.48 3.78 -5.87
C GLY A 357 31.03 4.03 -7.28
N LYS A 358 31.63 3.01 -7.92
CA LYS A 358 32.22 3.12 -9.26
C LYS A 358 31.75 1.97 -10.15
N TRP A 359 31.57 2.28 -11.43
CA TRP A 359 31.34 1.30 -12.48
C TRP A 359 32.69 0.69 -12.91
N VAL A 360 32.83 -0.62 -12.79
CA VAL A 360 34.10 -1.33 -12.99
C VAL A 360 33.95 -2.56 -13.89
N GLU A 361 34.97 -2.80 -14.72
CA GLU A 361 35.11 -4.03 -15.50
C GLU A 361 35.44 -5.24 -14.62
N ALA A 362 35.23 -6.45 -15.15
CA ALA A 362 35.75 -7.66 -14.51
C ALA A 362 37.29 -7.61 -14.48
N HIS A 363 37.90 -8.09 -13.40
CA HIS A 363 39.36 -8.09 -13.24
C HIS A 363 40.08 -8.82 -14.39
N ASP A 364 39.49 -9.86 -14.96
CA ASP A 364 40.03 -10.61 -16.11
C ASP A 364 39.63 -10.01 -17.47
N GLY A 365 38.81 -8.95 -17.49
CA GLY A 365 38.26 -8.32 -18.69
C GLY A 365 37.18 -9.16 -19.38
N ASP A 366 36.75 -10.27 -18.79
CA ASP A 366 35.77 -11.18 -19.40
C ASP A 366 34.35 -10.63 -19.32
N HIS A 367 33.49 -11.07 -20.24
CA HIS A 367 32.11 -10.61 -20.37
C HIS A 367 31.17 -11.78 -20.70
N PHE A 368 29.89 -11.62 -20.38
CA PHE A 368 28.85 -12.56 -20.77
C PHE A 368 27.64 -11.83 -21.34
N THR A 369 26.90 -12.52 -22.21
CA THR A 369 25.75 -11.97 -22.90
C THR A 369 24.47 -12.21 -22.10
N VAL A 370 23.67 -11.15 -21.95
CA VAL A 370 22.28 -11.21 -21.48
C VAL A 370 21.40 -11.30 -22.73
N THR A 371 20.50 -12.27 -22.77
CA THR A 371 19.68 -12.60 -23.95
C THR A 371 18.21 -12.46 -23.62
N ASP A 372 17.44 -11.90 -24.56
CA ASP A 372 15.98 -11.84 -24.48
C ASP A 372 15.42 -13.27 -24.61
N PRO A 373 14.73 -13.80 -23.58
CA PRO A 373 14.19 -15.15 -23.63
C PRO A 373 13.06 -15.29 -24.64
N ALA A 374 12.42 -14.21 -25.09
CA ALA A 374 11.34 -14.26 -26.08
C ALA A 374 11.89 -14.33 -27.51
N THR A 375 12.91 -13.54 -27.82
CA THR A 375 13.42 -13.36 -29.19
C THR A 375 14.77 -14.02 -29.43
N GLU A 376 15.46 -14.45 -28.37
CA GLU A 376 16.82 -15.00 -28.37
C GLU A 376 17.89 -14.00 -28.81
N GLN A 377 17.52 -12.73 -28.94
CA GLN A 377 18.43 -11.65 -29.31
C GLN A 377 19.24 -11.20 -28.10
N GLU A 378 20.47 -10.77 -28.34
CA GLU A 378 21.31 -10.18 -27.31
C GLU A 378 20.74 -8.82 -26.86
N ILE A 379 20.59 -8.66 -25.54
CA ILE A 379 20.14 -7.42 -24.91
C ILE A 379 21.34 -6.53 -24.56
N ALA A 380 22.34 -7.12 -23.91
CA ALA A 380 23.53 -6.45 -23.43
C ALA A 380 24.68 -7.44 -23.21
N CYS A 381 25.91 -6.94 -23.22
CA CYS A 381 27.10 -7.68 -22.83
C CYS A 381 27.64 -7.08 -21.53
N VAL A 382 27.74 -7.88 -20.46
CA VAL A 382 28.00 -7.42 -19.09
C VAL A 382 29.27 -8.07 -18.55
N ALA A 383 30.03 -7.36 -17.72
CA ALA A 383 31.24 -7.83 -17.06
C ALA A 383 31.01 -9.17 -16.35
N SER A 384 31.83 -10.18 -16.68
CA SER A 384 31.80 -11.53 -16.10
C SER A 384 32.70 -11.61 -14.87
N MET A 385 32.26 -11.03 -13.76
CA MET A 385 33.05 -10.98 -12.52
C MET A 385 33.20 -12.35 -11.85
N GLY A 386 34.32 -12.54 -11.16
CA GLY A 386 34.66 -13.75 -10.41
C GLY A 386 35.13 -13.46 -8.98
N GLY A 387 35.78 -14.44 -8.36
CA GLY A 387 36.12 -14.36 -6.94
C GLY A 387 37.07 -13.22 -6.55
N LYS A 388 37.90 -12.71 -7.48
CA LYS A 388 38.75 -11.53 -7.21
C LYS A 388 37.92 -10.26 -7.06
N ASP A 389 36.99 -10.03 -7.98
CA ASP A 389 36.07 -8.90 -7.96
C ASP A 389 35.19 -8.95 -6.70
N THR A 390 34.69 -10.14 -6.35
CA THR A 390 33.89 -10.35 -5.13
C THR A 390 34.68 -9.99 -3.87
N ARG A 391 35.96 -10.35 -3.78
CA ARG A 391 36.81 -9.96 -2.64
C ARG A 391 37.00 -8.44 -2.55
N VAL A 392 37.14 -7.75 -3.69
CA VAL A 392 37.23 -6.28 -3.73
C VAL A 392 35.91 -5.66 -3.26
N ALA A 393 34.76 -6.19 -3.71
CA ALA A 393 33.45 -5.73 -3.27
C ALA A 393 33.22 -5.92 -1.77
N ILE A 394 33.62 -7.07 -1.21
CA ILE A 394 33.54 -7.33 0.24
C ILE A 394 34.42 -6.35 1.01
N ALA A 395 35.64 -6.10 0.56
CA ALA A 395 36.54 -5.15 1.22
C ALA A 395 35.97 -3.72 1.21
N ALA A 396 35.37 -3.30 0.11
CA ALA A 396 34.68 -1.99 0.01
C ALA A 396 33.49 -1.90 0.98
N ALA A 397 32.65 -2.93 1.03
CA ALA A 397 31.53 -3.01 1.97
C ALA A 397 32.00 -2.96 3.44
N ALA A 398 33.03 -3.74 3.78
CA ALA A 398 33.60 -3.75 5.13
C ALA A 398 34.18 -2.38 5.53
N ALA A 399 34.85 -1.68 4.62
CA ALA A 399 35.36 -0.33 4.85
C ALA A 399 34.23 0.68 5.10
N ALA A 400 33.15 0.62 4.31
CA ALA A 400 31.99 1.50 4.45
C ALA A 400 31.13 1.19 5.69
N GLN A 401 31.12 -0.06 6.16
CA GLN A 401 30.25 -0.54 7.25
C GLN A 401 30.40 0.28 8.53
N HIS A 402 31.63 0.65 8.90
CA HIS A 402 31.89 1.37 10.15
C HIS A 402 31.26 2.78 10.16
N GLN A 403 31.24 3.46 9.02
CA GLN A 403 30.61 4.77 8.90
C GLN A 403 29.09 4.63 8.70
N TRP A 404 28.65 3.70 7.85
CA TRP A 404 27.24 3.52 7.54
C TRP A 404 26.39 3.15 8.77
N LYS A 405 26.90 2.27 9.64
CA LYS A 405 26.21 1.92 10.89
C LYS A 405 26.00 3.11 11.84
N LYS A 406 26.85 4.14 11.75
CA LYS A 406 26.77 5.37 12.56
C LYS A 406 25.81 6.40 11.98
N THR A 407 25.44 6.28 10.71
CA THR A 407 24.41 7.12 10.09
C THR A 407 23.09 6.90 10.81
N THR A 408 22.48 7.96 11.35
CA THR A 408 21.25 7.81 12.16
C THR A 408 20.07 7.25 11.35
N PRO A 409 19.14 6.51 11.99
CA PRO A 409 17.93 5.99 11.33
C PRO A 409 17.16 7.00 10.47
N PRO A 410 16.92 8.26 10.90
CA PRO A 410 16.21 9.23 10.06
C PRO A 410 16.95 9.60 8.77
N VAL A 411 18.29 9.60 8.77
CA VAL A 411 19.09 9.89 7.57
C VAL A 411 19.02 8.72 6.59
N ARG A 412 19.15 7.48 7.08
CA ARG A 412 18.99 6.27 6.24
C ARG A 412 17.57 6.18 5.67
N ALA A 413 16.56 6.47 6.50
CA ALA A 413 15.17 6.54 6.06
C ALA A 413 14.95 7.57 4.95
N LYS A 414 15.59 8.75 5.04
CA LYS A 414 15.52 9.76 3.98
C LYS A 414 16.12 9.22 2.66
N LEU A 415 17.31 8.63 2.70
CA LEU A 415 17.96 8.07 1.51
C LEU A 415 17.11 6.96 0.85
N LEU A 416 16.51 6.07 1.65
CA LEU A 416 15.61 5.04 1.13
C LEU A 416 14.36 5.62 0.47
N LYS A 417 13.78 6.70 1.03
CA LYS A 417 12.64 7.40 0.42
C LYS A 417 13.02 8.09 -0.88
N ASP A 418 14.18 8.74 -0.91
CA ASP A 418 14.68 9.38 -2.12
C ASP A 418 14.92 8.32 -3.22
N TRP A 419 15.47 7.16 -2.84
CA TRP A 419 15.68 6.03 -3.75
C TRP A 419 14.37 5.44 -4.27
N ALA A 420 13.41 5.16 -3.39
CA ALA A 420 12.07 4.71 -3.76
C ALA A 420 11.38 5.70 -4.73
N ALA A 421 11.52 7.00 -4.48
CA ALA A 421 10.96 8.03 -5.35
C ALA A 421 11.60 8.03 -6.76
N VAL A 422 12.92 7.88 -6.87
CA VAL A 422 13.56 7.80 -8.20
C VAL A 422 13.28 6.46 -8.90
N ILE A 423 13.13 5.36 -8.18
CA ILE A 423 12.66 4.07 -8.77
C ILE A 423 11.26 4.26 -9.34
N SER A 424 10.32 4.80 -8.56
CA SER A 424 8.94 5.05 -9.00
C SER A 424 8.88 5.99 -10.21
N THR A 425 9.71 7.03 -10.24
CA THR A 425 9.77 7.98 -11.37
C THR A 425 10.25 7.32 -12.67
N ASN A 426 11.06 6.26 -12.57
CA ASN A 426 11.63 5.55 -13.71
C ASN A 426 10.99 4.15 -13.92
N ALA A 427 9.80 3.91 -13.35
CA ALA A 427 9.16 2.60 -13.36
C ALA A 427 8.89 2.06 -14.78
N GLU A 428 8.59 2.93 -15.75
CA GLU A 428 8.37 2.51 -17.14
C GLU A 428 9.64 1.92 -17.78
N ASP A 429 10.78 2.62 -17.67
CA ASP A 429 12.05 2.14 -18.22
C ASP A 429 12.53 0.87 -17.51
N LEU A 430 12.37 0.82 -16.18
CA LEU A 430 12.67 -0.37 -15.39
C LEU A 430 11.78 -1.56 -15.81
N ALA A 431 10.48 -1.32 -16.07
CA ALA A 431 9.58 -2.38 -16.49
C ALA A 431 9.96 -2.93 -17.86
N ILE A 432 10.38 -2.08 -18.80
CA ILE A 432 10.91 -2.51 -20.10
C ILE A 432 12.17 -3.35 -19.93
N ILE A 433 13.12 -2.91 -19.10
CA ILE A 433 14.36 -3.66 -18.81
C ILE A 433 14.01 -5.05 -18.25
N GLY A 434 13.24 -5.09 -17.15
CA GLY A 434 12.86 -6.33 -16.48
C GLY A 434 12.04 -7.27 -17.36
N SER A 435 11.11 -6.75 -18.17
CA SER A 435 10.34 -7.56 -19.12
C SER A 435 11.20 -8.19 -20.20
N LEU A 436 12.21 -7.46 -20.71
CA LEU A 436 13.06 -7.97 -21.78
C LEU A 436 14.06 -9.01 -21.28
N GLU A 437 14.69 -8.81 -20.11
CA GLU A 437 15.65 -9.81 -19.60
C GLU A 437 14.97 -11.02 -18.92
N CYS A 438 13.82 -10.82 -18.26
CA CYS A 438 13.11 -11.90 -17.57
C CYS A 438 12.10 -12.62 -18.47
N GLY A 439 11.53 -11.93 -19.46
CA GLY A 439 10.46 -12.45 -20.32
C GLY A 439 9.05 -12.24 -19.76
N LYS A 440 8.86 -11.58 -18.62
CA LYS A 440 7.52 -11.37 -18.05
C LYS A 440 6.74 -10.26 -18.76
N PRO A 441 5.41 -10.38 -18.91
CA PRO A 441 4.59 -9.33 -19.50
C PRO A 441 4.77 -7.96 -18.81
N LEU A 442 4.75 -6.89 -19.60
CA LEU A 442 5.00 -5.52 -19.12
C LEU A 442 4.13 -5.10 -17.91
N PRO A 443 2.82 -5.39 -17.84
CA PRO A 443 2.02 -5.05 -16.66
C PRO A 443 2.51 -5.73 -15.38
N GLU A 444 3.05 -6.95 -15.47
CA GLU A 444 3.58 -7.68 -14.32
C GLU A 444 4.92 -7.11 -13.87
N ALA A 445 5.80 -6.72 -14.80
CA ALA A 445 7.04 -6.01 -14.46
C ALA A 445 6.76 -4.67 -13.76
N LYS A 446 5.74 -3.92 -14.20
CA LYS A 446 5.31 -2.67 -13.53
C LYS A 446 4.85 -2.92 -12.10
N TRP A 447 3.96 -3.90 -11.90
CA TRP A 447 3.52 -4.30 -10.57
C TRP A 447 4.69 -4.69 -9.66
N GLU A 448 5.68 -5.40 -10.20
CA GLU A 448 6.85 -5.82 -9.44
C GLU A 448 7.68 -4.63 -8.93
N ILE A 449 7.85 -3.61 -9.76
CA ILE A 449 8.57 -2.38 -9.40
C ILE A 449 7.80 -1.61 -8.33
N GLU A 450 6.48 -1.48 -8.49
CA GLU A 450 5.61 -0.87 -7.48
C GLU A 450 5.70 -1.60 -6.14
N PHE A 451 5.73 -2.94 -6.17
CA PHE A 451 5.93 -3.74 -4.97
C PHE A 451 7.31 -3.47 -4.33
N ALA A 452 8.39 -3.47 -5.11
CA ALA A 452 9.74 -3.17 -4.62
C ALA A 452 9.83 -1.76 -3.99
N VAL A 453 9.21 -0.75 -4.63
CA VAL A 453 9.08 0.61 -4.09
C VAL A 453 8.35 0.58 -2.74
N GLY A 454 7.21 -0.10 -2.67
CA GLY A 454 6.44 -0.24 -1.43
C GLY A 454 7.24 -0.86 -0.30
N VAL A 455 8.04 -1.90 -0.59
CA VAL A 455 8.95 -2.53 0.38
C VAL A 455 10.02 -1.56 0.90
N ILE A 456 10.71 -0.87 -0.01
CA ILE A 456 11.76 0.09 0.35
C ILE A 456 11.17 1.23 1.20
N GLU A 457 10.00 1.74 0.81
CA GLU A 457 9.28 2.76 1.58
C GLU A 457 8.92 2.24 2.96
N PHE A 458 8.34 1.04 3.09
CA PHE A 458 8.00 0.45 4.38
C PHE A 458 9.20 0.38 5.32
N PHE A 459 10.36 -0.12 4.87
CA PHE A 459 11.55 -0.18 5.72
C PHE A 459 12.16 1.19 6.05
N SER A 460 11.94 2.20 5.21
CA SER A 460 12.26 3.59 5.55
C SER A 460 11.43 4.10 6.76
N HIS A 461 10.22 3.58 6.94
CA HIS A 461 9.38 3.86 8.10
C HIS A 461 9.72 2.95 9.28
N GLU A 462 10.04 1.69 9.02
CA GLU A 462 10.24 0.71 10.08
C GLU A 462 11.54 0.92 10.86
N ILE A 463 12.60 1.38 10.19
CA ILE A 463 13.87 1.63 10.86
C ILE A 463 13.79 2.71 11.95
N VAL A 464 12.90 3.70 11.81
CA VAL A 464 12.73 4.74 12.85
C VAL A 464 11.89 4.26 14.03
N ARG A 465 11.35 3.04 13.97
CA ARG A 465 10.63 2.35 15.05
C ARG A 465 11.45 1.25 15.73
N SER A 466 12.43 0.69 15.03
CA SER A 466 13.38 -0.29 15.57
C SER A 466 14.05 0.25 16.85
N SER A 467 13.61 -0.27 18.00
CA SER A 467 14.03 0.19 19.32
C SER A 467 14.51 -0.98 20.18
N GLY A 468 15.54 -0.72 20.97
CA GLY A 468 15.89 -1.56 22.09
C GLY A 468 14.86 -1.48 23.22
N PHE A 469 15.08 -2.26 24.29
CA PHE A 469 14.22 -2.24 25.48
C PHE A 469 15.03 -2.41 26.77
N LEU A 470 14.47 -1.94 27.88
CA LEU A 470 15.03 -2.15 29.22
C LEU A 470 14.40 -3.38 29.86
N ILE A 471 15.21 -4.16 30.57
CA ILE A 471 14.75 -5.31 31.34
C ILE A 471 14.95 -5.01 32.83
N SER A 472 14.01 -5.45 33.66
CA SER A 472 14.15 -5.42 35.12
C SER A 472 15.35 -6.28 35.54
N PRO A 473 16.33 -5.71 36.26
CA PRO A 473 17.48 -6.47 36.73
C PRO A 473 17.10 -7.39 37.89
N THR A 474 17.87 -8.46 38.08
CA THR A 474 17.75 -9.32 39.28
C THR A 474 18.43 -8.72 40.51
N GLN A 475 19.43 -7.84 40.32
CA GLN A 475 20.10 -7.09 41.39
C GLN A 475 19.68 -5.62 41.37
N SER A 476 19.47 -5.02 42.55
CA SER A 476 19.03 -3.63 42.67
C SER A 476 20.04 -2.62 42.15
N SER A 477 21.34 -2.93 42.23
CA SER A 477 22.46 -2.09 41.77
C SER A 477 22.76 -2.20 40.27
N GLN A 478 21.82 -2.75 39.49
CA GLN A 478 21.98 -2.98 38.05
C GLN A 478 20.92 -2.25 37.21
N LYS A 479 21.22 -2.05 35.93
CA LYS A 479 20.27 -1.77 34.86
C LYS A 479 20.64 -2.59 33.62
N ILE A 480 19.64 -3.21 32.98
CA ILE A 480 19.85 -4.04 31.79
C ILE A 480 19.22 -3.36 30.59
N LEU A 481 20.02 -3.09 29.56
CA LEU A 481 19.60 -2.52 28.28
C LEU A 481 19.79 -3.55 27.17
N VAL A 482 18.78 -3.74 26.34
CA VAL A 482 18.91 -4.51 25.09
C VAL A 482 18.85 -3.52 23.94
N MET A 483 19.88 -3.53 23.09
CA MET A 483 20.00 -2.70 21.89
C MET A 483 19.88 -3.58 20.64
N LYS A 484 19.55 -2.96 19.51
CA LYS A 484 19.55 -3.58 18.19
C LYS A 484 20.64 -2.94 17.34
N GLU A 485 21.57 -3.74 16.83
CA GLU A 485 22.69 -3.28 16.00
C GLU A 485 22.72 -4.00 14.64
N PRO A 486 23.14 -3.37 13.54
CA PRO A 486 23.24 -4.07 12.26
C PRO A 486 24.19 -5.27 12.34
N VAL A 487 23.83 -6.37 11.67
CA VAL A 487 24.64 -7.60 11.61
C VAL A 487 26.02 -7.37 11.00
N GLY A 488 26.15 -6.44 10.03
CA GLY A 488 27.42 -6.12 9.37
C GLY A 488 27.31 -6.11 7.85
N VAL A 489 28.31 -6.69 7.17
CA VAL A 489 28.29 -6.86 5.71
C VAL A 489 27.39 -8.04 5.35
N CYS A 490 26.48 -7.84 4.40
CA CYS A 490 25.54 -8.86 3.92
C CYS A 490 25.87 -9.26 2.47
N GLY A 491 25.98 -10.56 2.21
CA GLY A 491 25.94 -11.10 0.85
C GLY A 491 24.50 -11.38 0.45
N ILE A 492 24.03 -10.81 -0.67
CA ILE A 492 22.67 -11.00 -1.18
C ILE A 492 22.78 -11.68 -2.55
N ILE A 493 22.14 -12.84 -2.70
CA ILE A 493 22.15 -13.60 -3.95
C ILE A 493 20.70 -13.75 -4.41
N SER A 494 20.32 -13.07 -5.49
CA SER A 494 18.95 -13.01 -5.97
C SER A 494 18.72 -13.87 -7.23
N PRO A 495 17.50 -14.42 -7.42
CA PRO A 495 17.13 -15.20 -8.59
C PRO A 495 16.66 -14.30 -9.73
N TRP A 496 16.36 -14.91 -10.87
CA TRP A 496 15.98 -14.23 -12.12
C TRP A 496 14.48 -13.95 -12.26
N ASN A 497 13.64 -14.65 -11.50
CA ASN A 497 12.19 -14.64 -11.74
C ASN A 497 11.49 -13.37 -11.25
N PHE A 498 12.00 -12.73 -10.20
CA PHE A 498 11.54 -11.43 -9.73
C PHE A 498 12.74 -10.54 -9.41
N PRO A 499 13.37 -9.94 -10.45
CA PRO A 499 14.62 -9.21 -10.31
C PRO A 499 14.50 -7.86 -9.58
N TYR A 500 13.29 -7.35 -9.32
CA TYR A 500 13.05 -6.16 -8.50
C TYR A 500 12.45 -6.51 -7.14
N ALA A 501 11.41 -7.34 -7.09
CA ALA A 501 10.67 -7.58 -5.84
C ALA A 501 11.50 -8.29 -4.78
N ILE A 502 12.22 -9.36 -5.16
CA ILE A 502 13.07 -10.11 -4.23
C ILE A 502 14.25 -9.23 -3.78
N LEU A 503 14.83 -8.44 -4.69
CA LEU A 503 15.88 -7.51 -4.33
C LEU A 503 15.36 -6.41 -3.38
N GLY A 504 14.15 -5.90 -3.57
CA GLY A 504 13.51 -4.97 -2.62
C GLY A 504 13.36 -5.59 -1.22
N LEU A 505 12.90 -6.84 -1.15
CA LEU A 505 12.72 -7.60 0.09
C LEU A 505 14.02 -7.86 0.86
N SER A 506 15.15 -8.05 0.18
CA SER A 506 16.44 -8.26 0.86
C SER A 506 17.24 -6.97 1.07
N LEU A 507 17.35 -6.12 0.04
CA LEU A 507 18.21 -4.93 0.03
C LEU A 507 17.61 -3.78 0.85
N GLY A 508 16.29 -3.57 0.78
CA GLY A 508 15.56 -2.57 1.55
C GLY A 508 15.84 -2.65 3.06
N PRO A 509 15.54 -3.79 3.73
CA PRO A 509 15.80 -3.94 5.17
C PRO A 509 17.28 -3.96 5.53
N ALA A 510 18.17 -4.51 4.68
CA ALA A 510 19.61 -4.49 4.94
C ALA A 510 20.14 -3.05 5.05
N LEU A 511 19.83 -2.21 4.06
CA LEU A 511 20.22 -0.81 4.04
C LEU A 511 19.56 -0.03 5.19
N ALA A 512 18.30 -0.31 5.48
CA ALA A 512 17.57 0.29 6.59
C ALA A 512 18.25 -0.03 7.93
N ALA A 513 18.56 -1.29 8.22
CA ALA A 513 19.23 -1.73 9.44
C ALA A 513 20.61 -1.07 9.66
N GLY A 514 21.25 -0.61 8.58
CA GLY A 514 22.61 -0.06 8.62
C GLY A 514 23.67 -1.08 8.23
N CYS A 515 23.29 -2.10 7.44
CA CYS A 515 24.19 -3.04 6.81
C CYS A 515 24.66 -2.50 5.46
N THR A 516 25.86 -2.90 5.07
CA THR A 516 26.41 -2.75 3.71
C THR A 516 26.25 -4.06 2.97
N THR A 517 26.22 -4.02 1.64
CA THR A 517 25.80 -5.17 0.83
C THR A 517 26.73 -5.47 -0.32
N VAL A 518 26.89 -6.77 -0.60
CA VAL A 518 27.46 -7.29 -1.85
C VAL A 518 26.40 -8.15 -2.50
N VAL A 519 25.83 -7.65 -3.59
CA VAL A 519 24.71 -8.25 -4.32
C VAL A 519 25.24 -9.00 -5.53
N LYS A 520 24.87 -10.27 -5.67
CA LYS A 520 25.05 -11.08 -6.88
C LYS A 520 23.66 -11.35 -7.48
N PRO A 521 23.25 -10.63 -8.54
CA PRO A 521 22.03 -10.99 -9.26
C PRO A 521 22.21 -12.28 -10.05
N ALA A 522 21.09 -12.84 -10.53
CA ALA A 522 21.12 -13.93 -11.51
C ALA A 522 21.79 -13.47 -12.81
N GLY A 523 22.50 -14.39 -13.49
CA GLY A 523 23.18 -14.07 -14.74
C GLY A 523 22.20 -13.85 -15.89
N GLU A 524 21.00 -14.40 -15.78
CA GLU A 524 19.93 -14.24 -16.75
C GLU A 524 19.31 -12.83 -16.71
N THR A 525 19.28 -12.18 -15.53
CA THR A 525 18.63 -10.87 -15.33
C THR A 525 19.46 -9.87 -14.49
N PRO A 526 20.70 -9.54 -14.90
CA PRO A 526 21.56 -8.64 -14.11
C PRO A 526 21.20 -7.16 -14.30
N LEU A 527 20.56 -6.78 -15.40
CA LEU A 527 20.37 -5.37 -15.79
C LEU A 527 19.41 -4.65 -14.84
N SER A 528 18.38 -5.32 -14.35
CA SER A 528 17.47 -4.77 -13.33
C SER A 528 18.23 -4.30 -12.08
N MET A 529 19.17 -5.10 -11.55
CA MET A 529 19.95 -4.70 -10.37
C MET A 529 20.95 -3.57 -10.69
N LEU A 530 21.57 -3.60 -11.87
CA LEU A 530 22.46 -2.50 -12.29
C LEU A 530 21.67 -1.19 -12.43
N ALA A 531 20.47 -1.21 -12.98
CA ALA A 531 19.60 -0.04 -13.05
C ALA A 531 19.22 0.48 -11.64
N LEU A 532 18.93 -0.42 -10.70
CA LEU A 532 18.70 -0.03 -9.30
C LEU A 532 19.95 0.60 -8.64
N ALA A 533 21.15 0.08 -8.95
CA ALA A 533 22.42 0.66 -8.48
C ALA A 533 22.67 2.05 -9.08
N LYS A 534 22.36 2.25 -10.37
CA LYS A 534 22.41 3.56 -11.02
C LYS A 534 21.50 4.57 -10.33
N LEU A 535 20.27 4.16 -9.99
CA LEU A 535 19.34 5.02 -9.26
C LEU A 535 19.77 5.28 -7.81
N ALA A 536 20.48 4.34 -7.17
CA ALA A 536 21.07 4.56 -5.85
C ALA A 536 22.25 5.56 -5.91
N GLU A 537 23.05 5.52 -6.98
CA GLU A 537 24.09 6.51 -7.28
C GLU A 537 23.46 7.91 -7.46
N ASP A 538 22.37 8.03 -8.23
CA ASP A 538 21.69 9.30 -8.50
C ASP A 538 21.21 10.01 -7.21
N VAL A 539 20.87 9.24 -6.15
CA VAL A 539 20.46 9.78 -4.84
C VAL A 539 21.60 9.80 -3.81
N ASN A 540 22.84 9.57 -4.25
CA ASN A 540 24.07 9.67 -3.47
C ASN A 540 24.14 8.70 -2.28
N PHE A 541 23.80 7.43 -2.49
CA PHE A 541 24.21 6.39 -1.53
C PHE A 541 25.74 6.42 -1.34
N PRO A 542 26.25 6.30 -0.09
CA PRO A 542 27.69 6.34 0.13
C PRO A 542 28.42 5.20 -0.60
N PRO A 543 29.63 5.45 -1.14
CA PRO A 543 30.48 4.42 -1.73
C PRO A 543 30.64 3.21 -0.81
N GLY A 544 30.57 2.01 -1.41
CA GLY A 544 30.72 0.73 -0.70
C GLY A 544 29.47 0.25 0.05
N VAL A 545 28.41 1.06 0.18
CA VAL A 545 27.18 0.61 0.85
C VAL A 545 26.39 -0.40 0.01
N ILE A 546 26.35 -0.18 -1.31
CA ILE A 546 25.77 -1.09 -2.30
C ILE A 546 26.89 -1.46 -3.27
N ASN A 547 27.13 -2.77 -3.43
CA ASN A 547 28.07 -3.30 -4.41
C ASN A 547 27.38 -4.41 -5.20
N VAL A 548 27.54 -4.43 -6.52
CA VAL A 548 26.91 -5.39 -7.43
C VAL A 548 28.00 -6.12 -8.22
N VAL A 549 28.01 -7.45 -8.08
CA VAL A 549 28.94 -8.36 -8.77
C VAL A 549 28.14 -9.18 -9.78
N THR A 550 28.28 -8.84 -11.06
CA THR A 550 27.62 -9.55 -12.16
C THR A 550 28.42 -10.76 -12.57
N THR A 551 27.80 -11.94 -12.63
CA THR A 551 28.52 -13.17 -12.95
C THR A 551 27.60 -14.13 -13.70
N PRO A 552 28.10 -14.82 -14.73
CA PRO A 552 27.32 -15.80 -15.46
C PRO A 552 27.08 -17.04 -14.59
N ARG A 553 26.19 -17.92 -15.04
CA ARG A 553 25.78 -19.12 -14.29
C ARG A 553 26.98 -20.03 -13.98
N GLU A 554 27.90 -20.15 -14.92
CA GLU A 554 29.08 -21.03 -14.85
C GLU A 554 30.11 -20.56 -13.81
N LYS A 555 30.16 -19.26 -13.50
CA LYS A 555 31.06 -18.67 -12.49
C LYS A 555 30.35 -18.41 -11.16
N SER A 556 29.05 -18.67 -11.06
CA SER A 556 28.23 -18.33 -9.88
C SER A 556 28.68 -19.06 -8.60
N GLU A 557 29.17 -20.30 -8.71
CA GLU A 557 29.67 -21.07 -7.56
C GLU A 557 30.89 -20.38 -6.92
N VAL A 558 31.84 -19.91 -7.74
CA VAL A 558 33.05 -19.21 -7.26
C VAL A 558 32.70 -17.95 -6.47
N VAL A 559 31.72 -17.17 -6.95
CA VAL A 559 31.25 -15.98 -6.24
C VAL A 559 30.54 -16.35 -4.93
N GLY A 560 29.70 -17.40 -4.97
CA GLY A 560 29.03 -17.93 -3.78
C GLY A 560 30.01 -18.43 -2.72
N GLU A 561 31.07 -19.12 -3.12
CA GLU A 561 32.12 -19.62 -2.22
C GLU A 561 32.84 -18.47 -1.53
N VAL A 562 33.19 -17.41 -2.26
CA VAL A 562 33.85 -16.23 -1.67
C VAL A 562 32.94 -15.51 -0.67
N LEU A 563 31.65 -15.36 -0.99
CA LEU A 563 30.67 -14.73 -0.09
C LEU A 563 30.46 -15.55 1.20
N THR A 564 30.38 -16.87 1.07
CA THR A 564 30.10 -17.78 2.19
C THR A 564 31.32 -18.13 3.03
N SER A 565 32.53 -18.08 2.48
CA SER A 565 33.77 -18.34 3.24
C SER A 565 34.36 -17.08 3.89
N SER A 566 34.10 -15.88 3.35
CA SER A 566 34.72 -14.65 3.86
C SER A 566 34.28 -14.31 5.29
N PRO A 567 35.21 -14.10 6.24
CA PRO A 567 34.85 -13.76 7.62
C PRO A 567 34.24 -12.36 7.75
N ASP A 568 34.41 -11.48 6.77
CA ASP A 568 33.84 -10.11 6.79
C ASP A 568 32.33 -10.11 6.53
N VAL A 569 31.85 -11.07 5.74
CA VAL A 569 30.41 -11.25 5.48
C VAL A 569 29.77 -11.90 6.70
N LYS A 570 28.77 -11.24 7.30
CA LYS A 570 28.12 -11.69 8.55
C LYS A 570 26.75 -12.34 8.31
N LYS A 571 26.13 -12.04 7.16
CA LYS A 571 24.84 -12.58 6.77
C LYS A 571 24.82 -12.93 5.29
N ILE A 572 24.17 -14.04 4.95
CA ILE A 572 23.80 -14.37 3.57
C ILE A 572 22.27 -14.37 3.46
N THR A 573 21.77 -13.68 2.45
CA THR A 573 20.39 -13.79 1.99
C THR A 573 20.41 -14.44 0.61
N PHE A 574 19.69 -15.55 0.44
CA PHE A 574 19.61 -16.28 -0.81
C PHE A 574 18.17 -16.65 -1.13
N ALA A 575 17.74 -16.32 -2.36
CA ALA A 575 16.50 -16.82 -2.92
C ALA A 575 16.80 -17.65 -4.17
N GLY A 576 16.24 -18.86 -4.25
CA GLY A 576 16.48 -19.77 -5.38
C GLY A 576 16.22 -21.24 -5.06
N SER A 577 16.90 -22.16 -5.74
CA SER A 577 16.62 -23.59 -5.57
C SER A 577 17.00 -24.13 -4.19
N THR A 578 16.22 -25.09 -3.68
CA THR A 578 16.51 -25.76 -2.41
C THR A 578 17.86 -26.48 -2.40
N GLN A 579 18.30 -27.01 -3.54
CA GLN A 579 19.62 -27.63 -3.67
C GLN A 579 20.75 -26.64 -3.38
N VAL A 580 20.68 -25.44 -3.95
CA VAL A 580 21.65 -24.37 -3.70
C VAL A 580 21.48 -23.80 -2.29
N GLY A 581 20.26 -23.69 -1.77
CA GLY A 581 20.02 -23.30 -0.36
C GLY A 581 20.75 -24.22 0.64
N ARG A 582 20.65 -25.54 0.47
CA ARG A 582 21.42 -26.50 1.28
C ARG A 582 22.92 -26.35 1.11
N TRP A 583 23.38 -26.04 -0.10
CA TRP A 583 24.79 -25.74 -0.35
C TRP A 583 25.23 -24.48 0.43
N MET A 584 24.42 -23.41 0.42
CA MET A 584 24.69 -22.17 1.15
C MET A 584 24.79 -22.41 2.67
N VAL A 585 23.90 -23.24 3.23
CA VAL A 585 23.94 -23.62 4.65
C VAL A 585 25.27 -24.30 5.00
N ARG A 586 25.70 -25.28 4.20
CA ARG A 586 26.97 -26.00 4.45
C ARG A 586 28.16 -25.06 4.44
N HIS A 587 28.28 -24.21 3.42
CA HIS A 587 29.45 -23.33 3.27
C HIS A 587 29.44 -22.15 4.26
N SER A 588 28.27 -21.73 4.72
CA SER A 588 28.15 -20.67 5.73
C SER A 588 28.40 -21.16 7.16
N SER A 589 28.41 -22.47 7.38
CA SER A 589 28.57 -23.06 8.71
C SER A 589 29.97 -22.85 9.32
N GLU A 590 31.01 -22.77 8.49
CA GLU A 590 32.40 -22.57 8.93
C GLU A 590 32.61 -21.25 9.67
N THR A 591 31.82 -20.23 9.34
CA THR A 591 31.87 -18.90 9.97
C THR A 591 30.58 -18.55 10.72
N VAL A 592 29.67 -19.53 10.86
CA VAL A 592 28.38 -19.41 11.59
C VAL A 592 27.59 -18.16 11.18
N LYS A 593 27.47 -17.93 9.87
CA LYS A 593 26.75 -16.74 9.36
C LYS A 593 25.26 -16.85 9.67
N ARG A 594 24.63 -15.68 9.80
CA ARG A 594 23.17 -15.58 9.75
C ARG A 594 22.68 -15.86 8.34
N LEU A 595 21.60 -16.62 8.21
CA LEU A 595 21.03 -17.04 6.93
C LEU A 595 19.57 -16.63 6.82
N SER A 596 19.21 -16.02 5.70
CA SER A 596 17.83 -15.93 5.23
C SER A 596 17.74 -16.66 3.89
N LEU A 597 16.91 -17.69 3.82
CA LEU A 597 16.80 -18.56 2.67
C LEU A 597 15.34 -18.64 2.23
N GLU A 598 15.06 -18.24 1.00
CA GLU A 598 13.75 -18.39 0.35
C GLU A 598 13.87 -19.38 -0.81
N LEU A 599 13.39 -20.61 -0.59
CA LEU A 599 13.70 -21.77 -1.43
C LEU A 599 12.47 -22.27 -2.20
N GLY A 600 12.57 -23.45 -2.81
CA GLY A 600 11.52 -24.00 -3.67
C GLY A 600 10.20 -24.22 -2.92
N GLY A 601 9.09 -24.00 -3.63
CA GLY A 601 7.73 -24.28 -3.17
C GLY A 601 7.15 -25.55 -3.77
N ASN A 602 5.99 -25.97 -3.26
CA ASN A 602 5.10 -26.94 -3.91
C ASN A 602 3.65 -26.63 -3.50
N ALA A 603 3.23 -25.39 -3.80
CA ALA A 603 2.07 -24.78 -3.17
C ALA A 603 0.77 -25.55 -3.47
N PRO A 604 0.03 -26.00 -2.43
CA PRO A 604 -1.32 -26.53 -2.61
C PRO A 604 -2.30 -25.39 -2.90
N PHE A 605 -3.23 -25.61 -3.81
CA PHE A 605 -4.39 -24.74 -4.07
C PHE A 605 -5.66 -25.57 -3.93
N ILE A 606 -6.45 -25.31 -2.88
CA ILE A 606 -7.58 -26.16 -2.48
C ILE A 606 -8.90 -25.44 -2.73
N VAL A 607 -9.84 -26.07 -3.43
CA VAL A 607 -11.18 -25.53 -3.68
C VAL A 607 -12.22 -26.45 -3.04
N PHE A 608 -12.84 -26.00 -1.96
CA PHE A 608 -13.92 -26.72 -1.28
C PHE A 608 -15.26 -26.57 -2.02
N GLU A 609 -16.21 -27.45 -1.70
CA GLU A 609 -17.54 -27.50 -2.31
C GLU A 609 -18.38 -26.25 -2.13
N ASP A 610 -18.10 -25.48 -1.09
CA ASP A 610 -18.79 -24.23 -0.72
C ASP A 610 -18.05 -22.97 -1.20
N ALA A 611 -16.94 -23.12 -1.91
CA ALA A 611 -16.16 -22.01 -2.45
C ALA A 611 -16.96 -21.19 -3.48
N ASP A 612 -16.66 -19.89 -3.55
CA ASP A 612 -17.03 -19.11 -4.73
C ASP A 612 -16.15 -19.57 -5.90
N LEU A 613 -16.78 -20.17 -6.91
CA LEU A 613 -16.07 -20.77 -8.04
C LEU A 613 -15.46 -19.73 -8.98
N GLU A 614 -16.02 -18.52 -9.05
CA GLU A 614 -15.47 -17.46 -9.90
C GLU A 614 -14.23 -16.86 -9.23
N GLU A 615 -14.30 -16.56 -7.93
CA GLU A 615 -13.14 -16.08 -7.17
C GLU A 615 -12.02 -17.13 -7.11
N ALA A 616 -12.36 -18.41 -6.89
CA ALA A 616 -11.38 -19.49 -6.91
C ALA A 616 -10.74 -19.68 -8.30
N LEU A 617 -11.50 -19.51 -9.38
CA LEU A 617 -10.97 -19.57 -10.73
C LEU A 617 -10.01 -18.41 -11.00
N ASP A 618 -10.41 -17.18 -10.69
CA ASP A 618 -9.58 -15.99 -10.89
C ASP A 618 -8.30 -16.08 -10.07
N GLY A 619 -8.40 -16.52 -8.82
CA GLY A 619 -7.25 -16.71 -7.96
C GLY A 619 -6.31 -17.83 -8.42
N LEU A 620 -6.85 -18.94 -8.93
CA LEU A 620 -6.03 -20.00 -9.52
C LEU A 620 -5.25 -19.51 -10.74
N ILE A 621 -5.90 -18.77 -11.64
CA ILE A 621 -5.25 -18.25 -12.85
C ILE A 621 -4.14 -17.28 -12.48
N ARG A 622 -4.40 -16.33 -11.57
CA ARG A 622 -3.39 -15.35 -11.14
C ARG A 622 -2.22 -16.00 -10.41
N SER A 623 -2.49 -16.87 -9.44
CA SER A 623 -1.43 -17.56 -8.69
C SER A 623 -0.61 -18.51 -9.56
N LYS A 624 -1.23 -19.22 -10.51
CA LYS A 624 -0.52 -20.17 -11.36
C LYS A 624 0.28 -19.50 -12.46
N PHE A 625 -0.27 -18.48 -13.11
CA PHE A 625 0.30 -17.93 -14.34
C PHE A 625 1.07 -16.63 -14.15
N SER A 626 1.21 -16.12 -12.91
CA SER A 626 2.20 -15.09 -12.59
C SER A 626 3.58 -15.51 -13.09
N ASN A 627 4.20 -14.66 -13.89
CA ASN A 627 5.44 -14.86 -14.62
C ASN A 627 5.47 -16.19 -15.40
N THR A 628 4.36 -16.50 -16.08
CA THR A 628 4.17 -17.79 -16.81
C THR A 628 4.38 -19.01 -15.88
N GLY A 629 4.06 -18.87 -14.60
CA GLY A 629 4.22 -19.90 -13.57
C GLY A 629 5.63 -20.09 -13.04
N GLN A 630 6.51 -19.10 -13.25
CA GLN A 630 7.89 -19.08 -12.75
C GLN A 630 8.00 -18.33 -11.42
N ALA A 631 7.07 -18.58 -10.49
CA ALA A 631 7.07 -17.99 -9.15
C ALA A 631 7.18 -19.07 -8.09
N CYS A 632 7.97 -18.84 -7.03
CA CYS A 632 8.12 -19.78 -5.91
C CYS A 632 6.81 -20.00 -5.14
N ILE A 633 5.93 -19.00 -5.13
CA ILE A 633 4.59 -19.08 -4.55
C ILE A 633 3.52 -19.58 -5.53
N ALA A 634 3.88 -19.89 -6.79
CA ALA A 634 2.88 -20.30 -7.77
C ALA A 634 2.20 -21.62 -7.37
N SER A 635 0.88 -21.66 -7.54
CA SER A 635 0.08 -22.86 -7.30
C SER A 635 0.62 -24.05 -8.10
N ASN A 636 1.04 -25.11 -7.41
CA ASN A 636 1.68 -26.25 -8.04
C ASN A 636 0.78 -27.49 -8.03
N ARG A 637 0.07 -27.76 -6.92
CA ARG A 637 -0.87 -28.89 -6.78
C ARG A 637 -2.28 -28.37 -6.54
N ILE A 638 -3.21 -28.62 -7.47
CA ILE A 638 -4.57 -28.08 -7.40
C ILE A 638 -5.54 -29.18 -6.99
N PHE A 639 -6.11 -29.03 -5.79
CA PHE A 639 -7.07 -29.95 -5.20
C PHE A 639 -8.47 -29.37 -5.30
N ILE A 640 -9.41 -30.10 -5.90
CA ILE A 640 -10.79 -29.66 -6.05
C ILE A 640 -11.72 -30.69 -5.42
N HIS A 641 -12.67 -30.24 -4.60
CA HIS A 641 -13.61 -31.14 -3.96
C HIS A 641 -14.42 -31.92 -5.02
N SER A 642 -14.58 -33.23 -4.80
CA SER A 642 -15.14 -34.18 -5.77
C SER A 642 -16.53 -33.75 -6.29
N PHE A 643 -17.35 -33.14 -5.43
CA PHE A 643 -18.67 -32.59 -5.78
C PHE A 643 -18.63 -31.53 -6.90
N ILE A 644 -17.60 -30.69 -6.95
CA ILE A 644 -17.48 -29.59 -7.91
C ILE A 644 -16.43 -29.82 -9.00
N PHE A 645 -15.65 -30.90 -8.91
CA PHE A 645 -14.50 -31.20 -9.77
C PHE A 645 -14.81 -31.03 -11.26
N ALA A 646 -15.82 -31.74 -11.77
CA ALA A 646 -16.14 -31.74 -13.20
C ALA A 646 -16.60 -30.36 -13.71
N LYS A 647 -17.26 -29.56 -12.86
CA LYS A 647 -17.69 -28.20 -13.20
C LYS A 647 -16.50 -27.26 -13.23
N PHE A 648 -15.68 -27.26 -12.17
CA PHE A 648 -14.55 -26.35 -12.04
C PHE A 648 -13.45 -26.65 -13.08
N ALA A 649 -13.14 -27.93 -13.34
CA ALA A 649 -12.16 -28.31 -14.37
C ALA A 649 -12.54 -27.77 -15.77
N LYS A 650 -13.82 -27.79 -16.13
CA LYS A 650 -14.30 -27.19 -17.40
C LYS A 650 -14.12 -25.67 -17.43
N LEU A 651 -14.36 -24.98 -16.31
CA LEU A 651 -14.14 -23.54 -16.19
C LEU A 651 -12.65 -23.18 -16.33
N VAL A 652 -11.77 -23.94 -15.68
CA VAL A 652 -10.32 -23.79 -15.79
C VAL A 652 -9.86 -23.94 -17.24
N VAL A 653 -10.25 -25.01 -17.93
CA VAL A 653 -9.89 -25.23 -19.35
C VAL A 653 -10.37 -24.06 -20.22
N LYS A 654 -11.64 -23.66 -20.08
CA LYS A 654 -12.19 -22.54 -20.86
C LYS A 654 -11.42 -21.25 -20.62
N ARG A 655 -11.02 -20.98 -19.37
CA ARG A 655 -10.27 -19.76 -19.03
C ARG A 655 -8.84 -19.82 -19.57
N VAL A 656 -8.14 -20.94 -19.44
CA VAL A 656 -6.78 -21.13 -19.96
C VAL A 656 -6.73 -20.91 -21.47
N GLN A 657 -7.74 -21.37 -22.22
CA GLN A 657 -7.85 -21.16 -23.67
C GLN A 657 -7.98 -19.68 -24.08
N THR A 658 -8.33 -18.78 -23.16
CA THR A 658 -8.45 -17.34 -23.43
C THR A 658 -7.17 -16.55 -23.16
N LEU A 659 -6.15 -17.17 -22.54
CA LEU A 659 -4.92 -16.49 -22.20
C LEU A 659 -4.08 -16.23 -23.45
N LYS A 660 -3.72 -14.96 -23.68
CA LYS A 660 -2.84 -14.57 -24.78
C LYS A 660 -1.37 -14.76 -24.37
N MET A 661 -0.69 -15.64 -25.08
CA MET A 661 0.76 -15.81 -25.02
C MET A 661 1.43 -15.04 -26.15
N GLY A 662 2.60 -14.44 -25.90
CA GLY A 662 3.28 -13.63 -26.91
C GLY A 662 4.51 -12.91 -26.38
N LEU A 663 5.00 -11.94 -27.15
CA LEU A 663 6.15 -11.14 -26.75
C LEU A 663 5.83 -10.30 -25.49
N PRO A 664 6.76 -10.13 -24.54
CA PRO A 664 6.50 -9.49 -23.25
C PRO A 664 5.95 -8.06 -23.33
N LEU A 665 6.29 -7.32 -24.39
CA LEU A 665 5.91 -5.92 -24.59
C LEU A 665 4.65 -5.73 -25.44
N GLU A 666 4.03 -6.81 -25.92
CA GLU A 666 2.80 -6.71 -26.73
C GLU A 666 1.56 -6.50 -25.87
N ASP A 667 0.67 -5.62 -26.33
CA ASP A 667 -0.59 -5.34 -25.66
C ASP A 667 -1.45 -6.60 -25.49
N GLY A 668 -1.96 -6.78 -24.26
CA GLY A 668 -2.85 -7.88 -23.88
C GLY A 668 -2.16 -9.24 -23.69
N VAL A 669 -0.84 -9.34 -23.88
CA VAL A 669 -0.09 -10.56 -23.52
C VAL A 669 -0.10 -10.73 -22.00
N VAL A 670 -0.43 -11.94 -21.55
CA VAL A 670 -0.46 -12.34 -20.14
C VAL A 670 0.41 -13.55 -19.85
N LEU A 671 0.97 -14.18 -20.88
CA LEU A 671 1.96 -15.26 -20.78
C LEU A 671 3.16 -14.92 -21.66
N GLY A 672 4.31 -14.71 -21.05
CA GLY A 672 5.59 -14.55 -21.73
C GLY A 672 6.32 -15.89 -21.92
N PRO A 673 7.53 -15.90 -22.50
CA PRO A 673 8.38 -17.08 -22.57
C PRO A 673 8.82 -17.56 -21.16
N LEU A 674 9.27 -18.81 -21.09
CA LEU A 674 10.09 -19.28 -19.98
C LEU A 674 11.51 -18.70 -20.11
N ILE A 675 12.25 -18.60 -19.00
CA ILE A 675 13.56 -17.93 -18.98
C ILE A 675 14.61 -18.57 -19.92
N GLY A 676 14.45 -19.85 -20.27
CA GLY A 676 15.36 -20.51 -21.19
C GLY A 676 15.08 -21.98 -21.45
N PRO A 677 15.85 -22.62 -22.35
CA PRO A 677 15.58 -23.98 -22.82
C PRO A 677 15.61 -25.04 -21.72
N SER A 678 16.45 -24.86 -20.69
CA SER A 678 16.51 -25.80 -19.57
C SER A 678 15.18 -25.87 -18.78
N THR A 679 14.50 -24.73 -18.62
CA THR A 679 13.19 -24.65 -17.97
C THR A 679 12.10 -25.27 -18.84
N VAL A 680 12.12 -25.02 -20.16
CA VAL A 680 11.21 -25.65 -21.11
C VAL A 680 11.35 -27.18 -21.07
N ASN A 681 12.57 -27.70 -21.14
CA ASN A 681 12.83 -29.13 -21.09
C ASN A 681 12.38 -29.77 -19.78
N LYS A 682 12.54 -29.06 -18.65
CA LYS A 682 12.02 -29.52 -17.35
C LYS A 682 10.49 -29.61 -17.38
N VAL A 683 9.81 -28.56 -17.83
CA VAL A 683 8.34 -28.52 -17.88
C VAL A 683 7.79 -29.59 -18.82
N ALA A 684 8.35 -29.72 -20.02
CA ALA A 684 8.00 -30.75 -20.99
C ALA A 684 8.18 -32.15 -20.40
N GLY A 685 9.34 -32.42 -19.78
CA GLY A 685 9.61 -33.71 -19.16
C GLY A 685 8.68 -34.07 -17.99
N LEU A 686 8.19 -33.09 -17.22
CA LEU A 686 7.19 -33.32 -16.17
C LEU A 686 5.82 -33.66 -16.76
N VAL A 687 5.42 -32.98 -17.84
CA VAL A 687 4.15 -33.25 -18.54
C VAL A 687 4.19 -34.63 -19.22
N GLU A 688 5.29 -34.96 -19.91
CA GLU A 688 5.50 -36.25 -20.55
C GLU A 688 5.46 -37.40 -19.53
N ASP A 689 6.13 -37.23 -18.38
CA ASP A 689 6.10 -38.20 -17.28
C ASP A 689 4.67 -38.42 -16.76
N ALA A 690 3.92 -37.34 -16.51
CA ALA A 690 2.55 -37.43 -16.03
C ALA A 690 1.65 -38.18 -17.03
N VAL A 691 1.75 -37.86 -18.33
CA VAL A 691 0.96 -38.51 -19.38
C VAL A 691 1.31 -40.00 -19.49
N LYS A 692 2.60 -40.35 -19.41
CA LYS A 692 3.07 -41.74 -19.43
C LYS A 692 2.50 -42.57 -18.27
N HIS A 693 2.28 -41.93 -17.11
CA HIS A 693 1.71 -42.57 -15.93
C HIS A 693 0.18 -42.44 -15.81
N GLY A 694 -0.50 -41.95 -16.85
CA GLY A 694 -1.97 -42.00 -16.95
C GLY A 694 -2.70 -40.66 -16.77
N ALA A 695 -1.97 -39.56 -16.60
CA ALA A 695 -2.56 -38.23 -16.67
C ALA A 695 -3.11 -37.94 -18.07
N LYS A 696 -4.12 -37.08 -18.14
CA LYS A 696 -4.71 -36.63 -19.41
C LYS A 696 -4.51 -35.14 -19.58
N VAL A 697 -4.03 -34.75 -20.76
CA VAL A 697 -3.96 -33.35 -21.19
C VAL A 697 -5.34 -32.90 -21.64
N LEU A 698 -5.88 -31.87 -20.99
CA LEU A 698 -7.16 -31.25 -21.35
C LEU A 698 -6.98 -30.08 -22.34
N VAL A 699 -5.87 -29.35 -22.24
CA VAL A 699 -5.43 -28.29 -23.16
C VAL A 699 -3.91 -28.12 -23.04
N GLY A 700 -3.25 -27.65 -24.11
CA GLY A 700 -1.82 -27.40 -24.15
C GLY A 700 -0.99 -28.69 -24.24
N GLY A 701 0.10 -28.75 -23.47
CA GLY A 701 0.93 -29.95 -23.29
C GLY A 701 2.11 -30.06 -24.24
N LYS A 702 2.52 -28.97 -24.89
CA LYS A 702 3.61 -28.94 -25.85
C LYS A 702 4.30 -27.58 -25.90
N CYS A 703 5.49 -27.54 -26.49
CA CYS A 703 6.15 -26.29 -26.86
C CYS A 703 5.32 -25.53 -27.91
N SER A 704 5.40 -24.20 -27.88
CA SER A 704 4.69 -23.33 -28.80
C SER A 704 5.54 -22.99 -30.03
N ASP A 705 4.87 -22.74 -31.15
CA ASP A 705 5.52 -22.28 -32.39
C ASP A 705 6.01 -20.81 -32.31
N LEU A 706 5.72 -20.08 -31.22
CA LEU A 706 6.18 -18.69 -31.01
C LEU A 706 7.70 -18.56 -30.79
N GLY A 707 8.37 -19.64 -30.39
CA GLY A 707 9.82 -19.66 -30.16
C GLY A 707 10.25 -20.75 -29.18
N LYS A 708 11.55 -21.01 -29.09
CA LYS A 708 12.09 -22.18 -28.34
C LYS A 708 11.77 -22.16 -26.84
N ASN A 709 11.54 -20.97 -26.29
CA ASN A 709 11.30 -20.74 -24.88
C ASN A 709 9.81 -20.64 -24.51
N PHE A 710 8.90 -20.76 -25.48
CA PHE A 710 7.47 -20.71 -25.23
C PHE A 710 6.90 -22.12 -25.03
N TYR A 711 6.15 -22.29 -23.95
CA TYR A 711 5.44 -23.53 -23.62
C TYR A 711 3.96 -23.24 -23.43
N GLU A 712 3.09 -24.00 -24.09
CA GLU A 712 1.65 -23.74 -24.04
C GLU A 712 1.09 -23.89 -22.62
N ALA A 713 0.18 -22.99 -22.24
CA ALA A 713 -0.54 -23.12 -20.98
C ALA A 713 -1.31 -24.45 -20.97
N THR A 714 -0.97 -25.29 -19.99
CA THR A 714 -1.36 -26.71 -19.98
C THR A 714 -2.26 -27.01 -18.79
N VAL A 715 -3.32 -27.80 -19.01
CA VAL A 715 -4.14 -28.34 -17.92
C VAL A 715 -4.12 -29.86 -17.99
N LEU A 716 -3.69 -30.49 -16.91
CA LEU A 716 -3.68 -31.93 -16.71
C LEU A 716 -4.78 -32.34 -15.73
N THR A 717 -5.33 -33.53 -15.93
CA THR A 717 -6.22 -34.21 -14.97
C THR A 717 -5.74 -35.64 -14.77
N ASN A 718 -6.32 -36.34 -13.79
CA ASN A 718 -5.89 -37.68 -13.36
C ASN A 718 -4.43 -37.70 -12.90
N VAL A 719 -4.02 -36.68 -12.14
CA VAL A 719 -2.67 -36.61 -11.58
C VAL A 719 -2.69 -37.13 -10.15
N ASP A 720 -1.75 -38.03 -9.83
CA ASP A 720 -1.58 -38.67 -8.54
C ASP A 720 -0.11 -38.64 -8.07
N ASP A 721 0.13 -39.17 -6.88
CA ASP A 721 1.41 -39.15 -6.17
C ASP A 721 2.50 -40.04 -6.78
N SER A 722 2.16 -40.90 -7.75
CA SER A 722 3.13 -41.69 -8.51
C SER A 722 3.88 -40.88 -9.58
N MET A 723 3.34 -39.71 -9.95
CA MET A 723 3.87 -38.87 -11.01
C MET A 723 4.87 -37.85 -10.48
N ARG A 724 5.94 -37.56 -11.23
CA ARG A 724 6.98 -36.60 -10.80
C ARG A 724 6.42 -35.22 -10.52
N ILE A 725 5.46 -34.77 -11.34
CA ILE A 725 4.81 -33.46 -11.23
C ILE A 725 4.09 -33.25 -9.88
N TRP A 726 3.76 -34.32 -9.16
CA TRP A 726 3.19 -34.22 -7.81
C TRP A 726 4.21 -33.71 -6.79
N ASN A 727 5.45 -34.20 -6.87
CA ASN A 727 6.49 -33.96 -5.88
C ASN A 727 7.49 -32.86 -6.29
N GLU A 728 7.61 -32.59 -7.59
CA GLU A 728 8.54 -31.60 -8.13
C GLU A 728 7.84 -30.26 -8.43
N GLU A 729 8.50 -29.16 -8.10
CA GLU A 729 8.07 -27.81 -8.50
C GLU A 729 8.12 -27.66 -10.03
N ILE A 730 7.00 -27.29 -10.65
CA ILE A 730 6.89 -27.22 -12.13
C ILE A 730 7.72 -26.06 -12.69
N PHE A 731 7.56 -24.87 -12.10
CA PHE A 731 8.18 -23.61 -12.57
C PHE A 731 7.86 -23.28 -14.04
N GLY A 732 6.57 -23.43 -14.40
CA GLY A 732 6.05 -23.19 -15.75
C GLY A 732 4.51 -23.27 -15.79
N PRO A 733 3.90 -23.04 -16.97
CA PRO A 733 2.48 -22.73 -17.11
C PRO A 733 1.60 -24.00 -17.15
N VAL A 734 1.75 -24.89 -16.17
CA VAL A 734 1.00 -26.15 -16.08
C VAL A 734 0.13 -26.21 -14.82
N ILE A 735 -1.17 -26.42 -14.99
CA ILE A 735 -2.13 -26.74 -13.94
C ILE A 735 -2.31 -28.26 -13.90
N GLN A 736 -2.10 -28.89 -12.74
CA GLN A 736 -2.49 -30.28 -12.48
C GLN A 736 -3.73 -30.32 -11.58
N LEU A 737 -4.78 -30.99 -12.02
CA LEU A 737 -6.04 -31.10 -11.28
C LEU A 737 -6.19 -32.49 -10.64
N SER A 738 -6.42 -32.49 -9.34
CA SER A 738 -6.68 -33.69 -8.54
C SER A 738 -7.92 -33.49 -7.66
N SER A 739 -8.65 -34.58 -7.40
CA SER A 739 -9.84 -34.55 -6.56
C SER A 739 -9.56 -34.97 -5.11
N PHE A 740 -10.42 -34.52 -4.20
CA PHE A 740 -10.48 -34.97 -2.81
C PHE A 740 -11.95 -35.03 -2.35
N SER A 741 -12.24 -35.73 -1.25
CA SER A 741 -13.62 -35.87 -0.74
C SER A 741 -13.80 -35.51 0.74
N SER A 742 -12.72 -35.25 1.48
CA SER A 742 -12.78 -34.80 2.88
C SER A 742 -11.70 -33.78 3.20
N GLU A 743 -11.97 -32.95 4.21
CA GLU A 743 -11.05 -31.92 4.71
C GLU A 743 -9.74 -32.56 5.22
N GLU A 744 -9.84 -33.66 5.96
CA GLU A 744 -8.70 -34.39 6.51
C GLU A 744 -7.81 -35.01 5.42
N GLU A 745 -8.42 -35.53 4.35
CA GLU A 745 -7.70 -36.08 3.20
C GLU A 745 -6.90 -35.00 2.47
N VAL A 746 -7.51 -33.85 2.19
CA VAL A 746 -6.84 -32.80 1.42
C VAL A 746 -5.73 -32.12 2.21
N VAL A 747 -5.92 -31.90 3.52
CA VAL A 747 -4.86 -31.39 4.40
C VAL A 747 -3.67 -32.34 4.42
N ARG A 748 -3.91 -33.65 4.58
CA ARG A 748 -2.84 -34.65 4.54
C ARG A 748 -2.08 -34.62 3.21
N LYS A 749 -2.79 -34.62 2.08
CA LYS A 749 -2.19 -34.53 0.73
C LYS A 749 -1.42 -33.22 0.52
N ALA A 750 -1.96 -32.10 0.99
CA ALA A 750 -1.32 -30.79 0.89
C ALA A 750 0.00 -30.73 1.67
N ASN A 751 0.04 -31.30 2.88
CA ASN A 751 1.23 -31.32 3.73
C ASN A 751 2.26 -32.39 3.35
N ASP A 752 1.87 -33.39 2.56
CA ASP A 752 2.75 -34.46 2.06
C ASP A 752 3.69 -33.93 0.96
N THR A 753 4.69 -33.17 1.39
CA THR A 753 5.75 -32.57 0.60
C THR A 753 6.86 -32.10 1.56
N THR A 754 8.09 -31.97 1.08
CA THR A 754 9.18 -31.36 1.88
C THR A 754 9.12 -29.83 1.89
N ALA A 755 8.40 -29.23 0.94
CA ALA A 755 8.21 -27.79 0.84
C ALA A 755 7.10 -27.28 1.78
N GLY A 756 7.15 -25.98 2.10
CA GLY A 756 6.20 -25.31 2.99
C GLY A 756 6.25 -23.79 2.83
N LEU A 757 6.27 -23.29 1.59
CA LEU A 757 6.35 -21.85 1.31
C LEU A 757 4.97 -21.17 1.39
N ALA A 758 4.15 -21.34 0.36
CA ALA A 758 2.81 -20.80 0.27
C ALA A 758 1.77 -21.92 0.11
N GLY A 759 0.55 -21.68 0.60
CA GLY A 759 -0.63 -22.51 0.35
C GLY A 759 -1.87 -21.64 0.17
N TYR A 760 -2.86 -22.15 -0.57
CA TYR A 760 -4.08 -21.41 -0.90
C TYR A 760 -5.29 -22.30 -0.69
N PHE A 761 -6.36 -21.76 -0.14
CA PHE A 761 -7.64 -22.47 -0.15
C PHE A 761 -8.84 -21.53 -0.21
N TYR A 762 -9.93 -22.05 -0.79
CA TYR A 762 -11.17 -21.32 -1.01
C TYR A 762 -12.35 -22.05 -0.37
N THR A 763 -13.09 -21.35 0.48
CA THR A 763 -14.28 -21.83 1.23
C THR A 763 -15.02 -20.66 1.84
N GLN A 764 -16.33 -20.80 2.07
CA GLN A 764 -17.17 -19.78 2.74
C GLN A 764 -17.45 -20.14 4.20
N ASP A 765 -17.14 -21.37 4.63
CA ASP A 765 -17.22 -21.80 6.03
C ASP A 765 -16.07 -21.22 6.87
N VAL A 766 -16.40 -20.25 7.73
CA VAL A 766 -15.47 -19.61 8.66
C VAL A 766 -14.81 -20.62 9.61
N ALA A 767 -15.51 -21.66 10.08
CA ALA A 767 -14.93 -22.64 10.97
C ALA A 767 -13.87 -23.49 10.21
N ARG A 768 -14.14 -23.83 8.94
CA ARG A 768 -13.18 -24.49 8.07
C ARG A 768 -11.96 -23.61 7.78
N ILE A 769 -12.15 -22.29 7.60
CA ILE A 769 -11.05 -21.34 7.44
C ILE A 769 -10.03 -21.49 8.59
N PHE A 770 -10.49 -21.47 9.84
CA PHE A 770 -9.59 -21.61 10.98
C PHE A 770 -8.93 -22.99 11.05
N ARG A 771 -9.67 -24.08 10.81
CA ARG A 771 -9.13 -25.44 10.86
C ARG A 771 -8.06 -25.65 9.79
N VAL A 772 -8.39 -25.39 8.52
CA VAL A 772 -7.47 -25.61 7.39
C VAL A 772 -6.25 -24.69 7.46
N ALA A 773 -6.44 -23.40 7.79
CA ALA A 773 -5.30 -22.48 7.92
C ALA A 773 -4.33 -22.87 9.05
N SER A 774 -4.84 -23.47 10.14
CA SER A 774 -4.00 -23.91 11.27
C SER A 774 -3.25 -25.20 10.97
N GLU A 775 -3.80 -26.08 10.12
CA GLU A 775 -3.24 -27.39 9.80
C GLU A 775 -2.31 -27.38 8.59
N LEU A 776 -2.42 -26.41 7.68
CA LEU A 776 -1.51 -26.30 6.53
C LEU A 776 -0.09 -25.95 6.98
N GLU A 777 0.87 -26.80 6.64
CA GLU A 777 2.29 -26.63 6.97
C GLU A 777 3.00 -25.70 5.97
N CYS A 778 2.47 -24.49 5.81
CA CYS A 778 3.01 -23.45 4.94
C CYS A 778 3.38 -22.21 5.76
N GLY A 779 4.45 -21.51 5.38
CA GLY A 779 4.83 -20.26 6.02
C GLY A 779 3.85 -19.12 5.71
N MET A 780 3.14 -19.21 4.59
CA MET A 780 2.12 -18.25 4.14
C MET A 780 0.87 -18.98 3.64
N VAL A 781 -0.31 -18.51 4.01
CA VAL A 781 -1.59 -19.12 3.60
C VAL A 781 -2.57 -18.05 3.10
N GLY A 782 -3.02 -18.19 1.85
CA GLY A 782 -4.06 -17.36 1.24
C GLY A 782 -5.44 -18.00 1.40
N VAL A 783 -6.39 -17.24 1.93
CA VAL A 783 -7.79 -17.69 2.11
C VAL A 783 -8.70 -16.82 1.25
N ASN A 784 -9.38 -17.42 0.29
CA ASN A 784 -10.17 -16.69 -0.71
C ASN A 784 -9.39 -15.55 -1.40
N SER A 785 -8.07 -15.71 -1.52
CA SER A 785 -7.17 -14.74 -2.13
C SER A 785 -5.95 -15.44 -2.72
N GLU A 786 -5.53 -14.97 -3.88
CA GLU A 786 -4.31 -15.37 -4.57
C GLU A 786 -3.06 -14.69 -4.01
N LEU A 787 -3.24 -13.58 -3.28
CA LEU A 787 -2.14 -12.74 -2.85
C LEU A 787 -1.79 -13.08 -1.40
N VAL A 788 -0.62 -13.69 -1.22
CA VAL A 788 0.01 -13.87 0.10
C VAL A 788 1.15 -12.86 0.32
N THR A 789 1.47 -12.07 -0.70
CA THR A 789 2.58 -11.14 -0.68
C THR A 789 2.11 -9.76 -0.22
N HIS A 790 2.52 -9.38 1.00
CA HIS A 790 2.26 -8.06 1.55
C HIS A 790 3.53 -7.49 2.17
N VAL A 791 3.77 -6.19 1.95
CA VAL A 791 4.95 -5.51 2.49
C VAL A 791 5.01 -5.56 4.02
N GLY A 792 3.86 -5.41 4.68
CA GLY A 792 3.75 -5.41 6.13
C GLY A 792 3.61 -6.79 6.78
N ALA A 793 3.58 -7.87 6.00
CA ALA A 793 3.45 -9.25 6.50
C ALA A 793 4.77 -10.02 6.32
N PRO A 794 5.07 -10.99 7.20
CA PRO A 794 6.25 -11.82 7.06
C PRO A 794 6.09 -12.74 5.85
N PHE A 795 6.99 -12.60 4.88
CA PHE A 795 7.13 -13.47 3.73
C PHE A 795 8.19 -14.53 4.05
N GLY A 796 7.88 -15.81 3.88
CA GLY A 796 8.88 -16.86 3.91
C GLY A 796 8.37 -18.24 4.25
N GLY A 797 9.22 -19.24 4.07
CA GLY A 797 8.84 -20.65 4.17
C GLY A 797 9.06 -21.32 5.54
N VAL A 798 8.49 -22.50 5.69
CA VAL A 798 8.86 -23.51 6.70
C VAL A 798 9.41 -24.77 6.02
N LYS A 799 9.83 -25.77 6.78
CA LYS A 799 10.39 -27.04 6.25
C LYS A 799 11.61 -26.78 5.36
N GLU A 800 11.71 -27.41 4.19
CA GLU A 800 12.82 -27.17 3.26
C GLU A 800 12.65 -25.90 2.41
N SER A 801 11.54 -25.16 2.55
CA SER A 801 11.31 -23.94 1.77
C SER A 801 12.04 -22.72 2.31
N GLY A 802 12.67 -22.77 3.49
CA GLY A 802 13.45 -21.63 3.93
C GLY A 802 13.74 -21.50 5.42
N ILE A 803 14.50 -20.45 5.73
CA ILE A 803 14.81 -20.01 7.09
C ILE A 803 14.77 -18.48 7.11
N GLY A 804 14.20 -17.89 8.16
CA GLY A 804 14.02 -16.45 8.29
C GLY A 804 12.74 -15.95 7.63
N ARG A 805 12.51 -14.63 7.69
CA ARG A 805 11.38 -13.96 7.03
C ARG A 805 11.87 -12.69 6.35
N GLU A 806 11.25 -12.35 5.22
CA GLU A 806 11.38 -11.06 4.55
C GLU A 806 10.08 -10.25 4.74
N GLY A 807 10.11 -8.94 4.47
CA GLY A 807 8.96 -8.06 4.75
C GLY A 807 8.63 -7.95 6.25
N SER A 808 7.62 -7.15 6.60
CA SER A 808 7.24 -6.86 7.99
C SER A 808 8.38 -6.36 8.88
N THR A 809 8.12 -6.29 10.20
CA THR A 809 9.16 -6.02 11.19
C THR A 809 10.16 -7.16 11.32
N GLU A 810 9.74 -8.41 11.06
CA GLU A 810 10.61 -9.59 11.15
C GLU A 810 11.73 -9.54 10.10
N GLY A 811 11.43 -9.08 8.89
CA GLY A 811 12.42 -8.89 7.84
C GLY A 811 13.46 -7.83 8.17
N LEU A 812 13.15 -6.84 9.02
CA LEU A 812 14.16 -5.90 9.54
C LEU A 812 15.04 -6.57 10.60
N GLU A 813 14.43 -7.36 11.49
CA GLU A 813 15.12 -8.08 12.56
C GLU A 813 16.14 -9.10 12.02
N GLU A 814 15.92 -9.63 10.82
CA GLU A 814 16.88 -10.49 10.12
C GLU A 814 18.24 -9.84 9.85
N TYR A 815 18.31 -8.50 9.87
CA TYR A 815 19.53 -7.72 9.65
C TYR A 815 20.02 -7.03 10.93
N LEU A 816 19.43 -7.34 12.09
CA LEU A 816 19.77 -6.76 13.39
C LEU A 816 20.18 -7.83 14.42
N GLU A 817 21.25 -7.58 15.16
CA GLU A 817 21.68 -8.34 16.33
C GLU A 817 21.22 -7.67 17.62
N SER A 818 20.74 -8.50 18.56
CA SER A 818 20.42 -8.06 19.90
C SER A 818 21.67 -8.03 20.78
N LYS A 819 21.99 -6.85 21.32
CA LYS A 819 23.09 -6.66 22.28
C LYS A 819 22.56 -6.29 23.64
N MET A 820 22.78 -7.15 24.63
CA MET A 820 22.47 -6.86 26.03
C MET A 820 23.66 -6.19 26.73
N VAL A 821 23.41 -5.09 27.42
CA VAL A 821 24.37 -4.33 28.24
C VAL A 821 23.83 -4.28 29.66
N CYS A 822 24.59 -4.85 30.60
CA CYS A 822 24.31 -4.75 32.03
C CYS A 822 25.22 -3.70 32.66
N ILE A 823 24.64 -2.62 33.18
CA ILE A 823 25.34 -1.58 33.92
C ILE A 823 25.20 -1.89 35.41
N GLY A 824 26.32 -2.16 36.08
CA GLY A 824 26.37 -2.39 37.52
C GLY A 824 26.97 -1.23 38.30
N GLY A 825 26.83 -1.26 39.63
CA GLY A 825 27.39 -0.25 40.54
C GLY A 825 26.57 1.04 40.59
N LEU A 826 25.28 0.96 40.27
CA LEU A 826 24.33 2.07 40.27
C LEU A 826 23.63 2.28 41.62
#